data_AF-A0A1V6TGX2-F1
#
_entry.id   AF-A0A1V6TGX2-F1
#
_cell.length_a   1.000
_cell.length_b   1.000
_cell.length_c   1.000
_cell.angle_alpha   90.00
_cell.angle_beta   90.00
_cell.angle_gamma   90.00
#
_symmetry.space_group_name_H-M   'P 1'
#
loop_
_entity.id
_entity.type
_entity.pdbx_description
1 polymer ?
#
loop_
_entity_poly.entity_id
_entity_poly.type
_entity_poly.pdbx_seq_one_letter_code
_entity_poly.pdbx_strand_id
1 'polypeptide(L)'
;MCVAKMMSLRSAVRRASCKPLRSLSAPTALRVSAKTASLRQTRNYSRSADPHLTNTRSTVVQLLSNIGSKREVQQYLSHFTSVSSQQFAVIKVGGAIITEHLQTLSSALAFLNHVGLYPIVVHGAGPQLNRMLEAAGVEPQFEDGIRVTDGKTLALARKLFLEENMKLVEELERIGIRARPITAGVFSADYLDKPKYNLVGKIDGVDKAPIESAIAAGCLPILTSMAETPDGQVLNVNADVAAGELARALQPLKIVYLAEKGGLFNGDTGEKISAINLDEEYDHLMSQWWVRHGTRLKIKEMKELLSDLPRSSSVAIIHPADLQKELFTDSGAGTLIRRGNKIHVKTSLSEVEDMKALKEVLVRDREGLDARAVVDRYVEGMKEKDFKIYYDDPMEALAVVLPPQPNSQMAHLATFTITKSGWLTNVADNVFASIKKDFPKLAWTVKEDDENLTWFFDKADGSLSRDGQVLFWYGAENGEEVKQLVQEFNAHGRQMFGDINLEARLHRAAEAAANIGKGFGASGASVEQKRAFSTTTNALRMNRAKRPTVAVNSFRTYATTNPNPPLGEKNISNTQPAKVALIGARGYTGQALINLLNAHPNMDLRHVSSRELAGKKLQGYEKREITYENLSPEDVRKMSANGDIDCWVMALPNGICKPFVDAVDEGSQTGNVIVDLSADYRFDPKWTYGLPELVERSKIARATRIANPGCYATAAQLGIAPLVPFLGGQPTTFGVSGYSGAGTKPSPKNDVQFLTNNLIPYSLTDHIHEREISSQLGTNIAFIPHVAVWFQGISHTISIPLKQKMTSRDIRNLYQDRYAGEKLVKIVGEAPLVKDIAGRHGVEIGGFAVHSSGERVVVCATIDNLLKGAATQCLQNMNLALGYSEYEGIPLD
;
A
#
# COMPACT_ATOMS: atom_id res chain seq x y z
N MET A 1 41.12 -89.46 -13.82
CA MET A 1 41.36 -88.14 -13.18
C MET A 1 40.17 -87.91 -12.25
N CYS A 2 40.26 -87.99 -10.92
CA CYS A 2 41.22 -87.36 -9.98
C CYS A 2 40.99 -85.83 -9.96
N VAL A 3 40.67 -85.13 -8.87
CA VAL A 3 40.49 -85.43 -7.41
C VAL A 3 39.47 -84.39 -6.86
N ALA A 4 38.51 -84.58 -5.96
CA ALA A 4 37.78 -85.72 -5.35
C ALA A 4 36.43 -85.13 -4.78
N LYS A 5 35.65 -85.64 -3.81
CA LYS A 5 35.74 -86.75 -2.83
C LYS A 5 34.33 -87.25 -2.42
N MET A 6 34.31 -88.21 -1.50
CA MET A 6 33.20 -89.02 -0.96
C MET A 6 32.67 -88.48 0.40
N MET A 7 31.52 -88.88 1.00
CA MET A 7 30.55 -89.96 0.66
C MET A 7 29.15 -89.83 1.32
N SER A 8 28.15 -90.45 0.67
CA SER A 8 27.06 -91.33 1.18
C SER A 8 26.10 -90.95 2.33
N LEU A 9 24.82 -90.81 1.94
CA LEU A 9 23.62 -91.49 2.48
C LEU A 9 23.76 -92.43 3.71
N ARG A 10 22.85 -92.29 4.70
CA ARG A 10 21.73 -93.25 4.97
C ARG A 10 20.75 -92.74 6.05
N SER A 11 19.66 -93.48 6.28
CA SER A 11 18.51 -93.12 7.12
C SER A 11 18.16 -94.23 8.15
N ALA A 12 17.19 -93.92 9.04
CA ALA A 12 16.26 -94.85 9.74
C ALA A 12 16.39 -95.12 11.28
N VAL A 13 15.27 -94.84 11.98
CA VAL A 13 14.63 -95.60 13.09
C VAL A 13 15.07 -95.47 14.58
N ARG A 14 14.23 -94.68 15.29
CA ARG A 14 13.69 -94.77 16.68
C ARG A 14 14.00 -95.97 17.61
N ARG A 15 14.28 -95.68 18.90
CA ARG A 15 13.59 -96.08 20.18
C ARG A 15 14.51 -95.79 21.41
N ALA A 16 14.08 -95.61 22.66
CA ALA A 16 12.82 -95.15 23.30
C ALA A 16 13.02 -94.93 24.84
N SER A 17 12.06 -94.27 25.50
CA SER A 17 11.99 -93.95 26.96
C SER A 17 12.98 -92.87 27.48
N CYS A 18 12.70 -92.08 28.53
CA CYS A 18 11.58 -92.10 29.49
C CYS A 18 11.03 -90.67 29.84
N LYS A 19 10.06 -90.60 30.77
CA LYS A 19 9.29 -89.39 31.26
C LYS A 19 10.20 -88.30 31.90
N PRO A 20 9.79 -86.99 32.06
CA PRO A 20 8.45 -86.58 32.55
C PRO A 20 7.82 -85.20 32.15
N LEU A 21 6.56 -85.02 32.63
CA LEU A 21 5.83 -83.79 33.05
C LEU A 21 5.29 -82.72 32.04
N ARG A 22 3.95 -82.51 32.13
CA ARG A 22 3.07 -81.33 31.86
C ARG A 22 3.57 -80.26 30.85
N SER A 23 2.79 -79.92 29.81
CA SER A 23 1.40 -79.42 29.89
C SER A 23 0.62 -79.56 28.57
N LEU A 24 -0.73 -79.59 28.62
CA LEU A 24 -1.62 -79.56 27.45
C LEU A 24 -2.99 -78.91 27.74
N SER A 25 -3.56 -78.29 26.70
CA SER A 25 -4.98 -77.95 26.44
C SER A 25 -5.80 -77.16 27.48
N ALA A 26 -6.33 -76.01 27.04
CA ALA A 26 -7.53 -75.36 27.58
C ALA A 26 -8.26 -74.56 26.46
N PRO A 27 -9.58 -74.76 26.25
CA PRO A 27 -10.40 -73.96 25.34
C PRO A 27 -11.39 -73.03 26.08
N THR A 28 -12.05 -72.11 25.34
CA THR A 28 -13.24 -71.30 25.72
C THR A 28 -13.07 -70.28 26.87
N ALA A 29 -13.80 -69.14 26.97
CA ALA A 29 -14.78 -68.51 26.07
C ALA A 29 -14.94 -66.97 26.31
N LEU A 30 -15.49 -66.29 25.29
CA LEU A 30 -16.44 -65.16 25.30
C LEU A 30 -16.19 -63.79 26.00
N ARG A 31 -16.64 -62.77 25.25
CA ARG A 31 -16.87 -61.34 25.55
C ARG A 31 -17.44 -60.99 26.94
N VAL A 32 -16.98 -59.86 27.48
CA VAL A 32 -17.83 -58.77 28.02
C VAL A 32 -17.20 -57.41 27.64
N SER A 33 -17.99 -56.39 27.33
CA SER A 33 -17.53 -54.99 27.25
C SER A 33 -18.67 -54.01 27.54
N ALA A 34 -18.67 -53.40 28.74
CA ALA A 34 -19.51 -52.27 29.10
C ALA A 34 -18.99 -51.57 30.39
N LYS A 35 -18.84 -50.23 30.30
CA LYS A 35 -19.17 -49.14 31.27
C LYS A 35 -19.03 -49.45 32.79
N THR A 36 -18.49 -48.55 33.63
CA THR A 36 -18.83 -47.11 33.73
C THR A 36 -17.75 -46.21 34.34
N ALA A 37 -17.77 -44.94 33.93
CA ALA A 37 -17.43 -43.71 34.69
C ALA A 37 -16.06 -43.55 35.38
N SER A 38 -15.30 -42.53 34.92
CA SER A 38 -14.42 -41.71 35.75
C SER A 38 -14.57 -40.22 35.35
N LEU A 39 -14.23 -39.31 36.26
CA LEU A 39 -14.70 -37.93 36.30
C LEU A 39 -14.00 -36.94 35.35
N ARG A 40 -14.70 -35.82 35.12
CA ARG A 40 -14.27 -34.62 34.38
C ARG A 40 -12.81 -34.19 34.64
N GLN A 41 -12.07 -33.93 33.56
CA GLN A 41 -11.39 -32.64 33.36
C GLN A 41 -11.02 -32.43 31.88
N THR A 42 -11.94 -31.86 31.10
CA THR A 42 -11.63 -31.34 29.76
C THR A 42 -10.88 -30.02 29.91
N ARG A 43 -9.54 -30.06 29.82
CA ARG A 43 -8.75 -28.84 29.62
C ARG A 43 -9.08 -28.27 28.24
N ASN A 44 -9.78 -27.13 28.23
CA ASN A 44 -9.90 -26.33 27.02
C ASN A 44 -8.51 -25.84 26.64
N TYR A 45 -7.92 -26.43 25.60
CA TYR A 45 -6.87 -25.75 24.85
C TYR A 45 -7.55 -24.65 24.04
N SER A 46 -7.67 -23.47 24.65
CA SER A 46 -7.85 -22.23 23.91
C SER A 46 -6.78 -22.19 22.82
N ARG A 47 -7.18 -22.16 21.54
CA ARG A 47 -6.25 -21.77 20.49
C ARG A 47 -5.78 -20.36 20.84
N SER A 48 -4.49 -20.20 21.10
CA SER A 48 -3.85 -18.90 21.09
C SER A 48 -4.18 -18.22 19.76
N ALA A 49 -4.45 -16.91 19.79
CA ALA A 49 -4.55 -16.13 18.57
C ALA A 49 -3.28 -16.30 17.74
N ASP A 50 -3.42 -16.24 16.41
CA ASP A 50 -2.27 -16.30 15.51
C ASP A 50 -1.31 -15.14 15.82
N PRO A 51 -0.03 -15.42 16.18
CA PRO A 51 0.93 -14.36 16.49
C PRO A 51 1.09 -13.36 15.36
N HIS A 52 1.01 -13.81 14.10
CA HIS A 52 1.26 -12.97 12.93
C HIS A 52 0.21 -11.87 12.77
N LEU A 53 -1.09 -12.15 12.98
CA LEU A 53 -2.13 -11.11 12.90
C LEU A 53 -1.95 -10.00 13.95
N THR A 54 -1.40 -10.34 15.11
CA THR A 54 -1.16 -9.36 16.18
C THR A 54 0.04 -8.48 15.84
N ASN A 55 1.14 -9.09 15.34
CA ASN A 55 2.35 -8.39 14.91
C ASN A 55 2.13 -7.46 13.71
N THR A 56 1.27 -7.82 12.75
CA THR A 56 0.95 -6.91 11.63
C THR A 56 0.27 -5.63 12.11
N ARG A 57 -0.66 -5.71 13.08
CA ARG A 57 -1.35 -4.53 13.61
C ARG A 57 -0.41 -3.61 14.39
N SER A 58 0.48 -4.15 15.22
CA SER A 58 1.48 -3.33 15.91
C SER A 58 2.46 -2.67 14.93
N THR A 59 2.91 -3.40 13.91
CA THR A 59 3.80 -2.85 12.85
C THR A 59 3.13 -1.71 12.09
N VAL A 60 1.85 -1.84 11.70
CA VAL A 60 1.12 -0.75 11.01
C VAL A 60 0.91 0.45 11.93
N VAL A 61 0.58 0.26 13.20
CA VAL A 61 0.45 1.36 14.18
C VAL A 61 1.79 2.06 14.39
N GLN A 62 2.88 1.31 14.51
CA GLN A 62 4.24 1.82 14.70
C GLN A 62 4.79 2.55 13.46
N LEU A 63 4.39 2.13 12.26
CA LEU A 63 4.69 2.85 11.02
C LEU A 63 3.94 4.18 10.97
N LEU A 64 2.65 4.18 11.30
CA LEU A 64 1.82 5.38 11.31
C LEU A 64 2.19 6.37 12.42
N SER A 65 2.67 5.91 13.59
CA SER A 65 3.15 6.80 14.66
C SER A 65 4.46 7.52 14.34
N ASN A 66 5.23 6.99 13.39
CA ASN A 66 6.55 7.52 13.00
C ASN A 66 6.48 8.41 11.74
N ILE A 67 5.28 8.72 11.24
CA ILE A 67 5.04 9.51 10.03
C ILE A 67 4.33 10.81 10.45
N GLY A 68 5.03 11.95 10.32
CA GLY A 68 4.45 13.27 10.57
C GLY A 68 3.92 13.96 9.30
N SER A 69 4.39 13.57 8.12
CA SER A 69 4.14 14.29 6.86
C SER A 69 3.94 13.40 5.63
N LYS A 70 3.25 13.95 4.62
CA LYS A 70 3.12 13.34 3.27
C LYS A 70 4.48 13.09 2.61
N ARG A 71 5.48 13.95 2.86
CA ARG A 71 6.86 13.80 2.37
C ARG A 71 7.48 12.52 2.92
N GLU A 72 7.36 12.28 4.22
CA GLU A 72 7.87 11.07 4.87
C GLU A 72 7.16 9.81 4.34
N VAL A 73 5.83 9.83 4.11
CA VAL A 73 5.13 8.71 3.42
C VAL A 73 5.77 8.39 2.07
N GLN A 74 6.13 9.40 1.28
CA GLN A 74 6.77 9.21 -0.02
C GLN A 74 8.22 8.71 0.10
N GLN A 75 8.96 9.09 1.15
CA GLN A 75 10.29 8.55 1.47
C GLN A 75 10.22 7.06 1.87
N TYR A 76 9.31 6.71 2.79
CA TYR A 76 9.01 5.30 3.13
C TYR A 76 8.71 4.48 1.86
N LEU A 77 7.78 4.93 1.02
CA LEU A 77 7.36 4.21 -0.18
C LEU A 77 8.46 4.08 -1.25
N SER A 78 9.33 5.08 -1.42
CA SER A 78 10.44 5.00 -2.39
C SER A 78 11.48 3.96 -1.98
N HIS A 79 11.82 3.88 -0.70
CA HIS A 79 12.74 2.87 -0.16
C HIS A 79 12.16 1.45 -0.23
N PHE A 80 10.84 1.25 -0.11
CA PHE A 80 10.21 -0.07 -0.30
C PHE A 80 10.13 -0.53 -1.76
N THR A 81 10.10 0.39 -2.73
CA THR A 81 9.84 0.07 -4.15
C THR A 81 11.11 0.00 -5.01
N SER A 82 12.22 0.59 -4.56
CA SER A 82 13.41 0.81 -5.40
C SER A 82 14.60 -0.13 -5.12
N VAL A 83 14.66 -0.79 -3.95
CA VAL A 83 15.91 -1.32 -3.40
C VAL A 83 15.91 -2.85 -3.33
N SER A 84 17.02 -3.49 -3.73
CA SER A 84 17.23 -4.91 -3.44
C SER A 84 17.38 -5.10 -1.91
N SER A 85 16.80 -6.16 -1.35
CA SER A 85 16.78 -6.37 0.11
C SER A 85 18.18 -6.46 0.75
N GLN A 86 19.20 -6.80 -0.04
CA GLN A 86 20.61 -6.89 0.35
C GLN A 86 21.30 -5.52 0.48
N GLN A 87 20.76 -4.45 -0.14
CA GLN A 87 21.37 -3.12 -0.21
C GLN A 87 20.65 -2.07 0.65
N PHE A 88 19.70 -2.49 1.51
CA PHE A 88 18.92 -1.56 2.32
C PHE A 88 19.78 -0.84 3.38
N ALA A 89 20.31 -1.58 4.37
CA ALA A 89 21.07 -0.97 5.46
C ALA A 89 22.12 -1.92 6.08
N VAL A 90 23.28 -1.37 6.43
CA VAL A 90 24.25 -1.96 7.36
C VAL A 90 24.11 -1.28 8.71
N ILE A 91 23.92 -2.04 9.79
CA ILE A 91 23.71 -1.52 11.15
C ILE A 91 24.81 -2.01 12.08
N LYS A 92 25.65 -1.07 12.53
CA LYS A 92 26.68 -1.31 13.55
C LYS A 92 26.09 -1.14 14.95
N VAL A 93 26.18 -2.19 15.76
CA VAL A 93 25.70 -2.22 17.14
C VAL A 93 26.87 -2.18 18.13
N GLY A 94 26.88 -1.21 19.04
CA GLY A 94 27.81 -1.18 20.16
C GLY A 94 27.42 -2.17 21.28
N GLY A 95 28.39 -2.79 21.95
CA GLY A 95 28.12 -3.85 22.93
C GLY A 95 27.25 -3.43 24.11
N ALA A 96 27.36 -2.18 24.57
CA ALA A 96 26.48 -1.64 25.59
C ALA A 96 25.00 -1.68 25.17
N ILE A 97 24.68 -1.49 23.88
CA ILE A 97 23.30 -1.60 23.35
C ILE A 97 22.72 -3.01 23.56
N ILE A 98 23.53 -4.07 23.36
CA ILE A 98 23.11 -5.47 23.57
C ILE A 98 23.04 -5.81 25.08
N THR A 99 23.64 -4.99 25.94
CA THR A 99 23.54 -5.13 27.41
C THR A 99 22.34 -4.38 27.99
N GLU A 100 22.10 -3.14 27.54
CA GLU A 100 21.26 -2.16 28.25
C GLU A 100 19.99 -1.77 27.46
N HIS A 101 19.96 -1.98 26.14
CA HIS A 101 18.87 -1.58 25.24
C HIS A 101 18.42 -2.72 24.30
N LEU A 102 18.64 -3.98 24.69
CA LEU A 102 18.40 -5.16 23.87
C LEU A 102 16.95 -5.25 23.36
N GLN A 103 15.95 -5.04 24.23
CA GLN A 103 14.54 -5.10 23.86
C GLN A 103 14.17 -3.98 22.87
N THR A 104 14.74 -2.79 23.04
CA THR A 104 14.56 -1.65 22.14
C THR A 104 15.17 -1.95 20.76
N LEU A 105 16.40 -2.48 20.73
CA LEU A 105 17.08 -2.90 19.50
C LEU A 105 16.28 -3.98 18.77
N SER A 106 15.90 -5.06 19.46
CA SER A 106 15.17 -6.18 18.86
C SER A 106 13.79 -5.77 18.37
N SER A 107 13.07 -4.91 19.09
CA SER A 107 11.80 -4.32 18.62
C SER A 107 11.99 -3.47 17.36
N ALA A 108 13.07 -2.68 17.30
CA ALA A 108 13.36 -1.85 16.13
C ALA A 108 13.76 -2.67 14.89
N LEU A 109 14.56 -3.73 15.07
CA LEU A 109 14.91 -4.68 14.01
C LEU A 109 13.70 -5.53 13.57
N ALA A 110 12.83 -5.93 14.50
CA ALA A 110 11.61 -6.69 14.21
C ALA A 110 10.64 -5.92 13.31
N PHE A 111 10.46 -4.62 13.55
CA PHE A 111 9.69 -3.74 12.68
C PHE A 111 10.22 -3.78 11.24
N LEU A 112 11.54 -3.62 11.05
CA LEU A 112 12.18 -3.64 9.73
C LEU A 112 11.94 -4.97 9.00
N ASN A 113 12.05 -6.10 9.71
CA ASN A 113 11.77 -7.41 9.13
C ASN A 113 10.28 -7.63 8.81
N HIS A 114 9.37 -7.17 9.67
CA HIS A 114 7.92 -7.25 9.41
C HIS A 114 7.47 -6.42 8.19
N VAL A 115 8.18 -5.33 7.85
CA VAL A 115 7.94 -4.57 6.61
C VAL A 115 8.73 -5.09 5.39
N GLY A 116 9.40 -6.25 5.52
CA GLY A 116 10.08 -6.92 4.42
C GLY A 116 11.53 -6.49 4.16
N LEU A 117 12.14 -5.72 5.07
CA LEU A 117 13.51 -5.24 4.94
C LEU A 117 14.48 -6.07 5.80
N TYR A 118 15.70 -6.24 5.30
CA TYR A 118 16.70 -7.13 5.87
C TYR A 118 17.98 -6.38 6.22
N PRO A 119 17.97 -5.53 7.27
CA PRO A 119 19.17 -4.87 7.74
C PRO A 119 20.25 -5.89 8.14
N ILE A 120 21.49 -5.61 7.75
CA ILE A 120 22.64 -6.47 8.01
C ILE A 120 23.32 -5.94 9.27
N VAL A 121 23.24 -6.71 10.35
CA VAL A 121 23.64 -6.27 11.69
C VAL A 121 25.07 -6.75 11.97
N VAL A 122 25.98 -5.85 12.34
CA VAL A 122 27.33 -6.21 12.82
C VAL A 122 27.54 -5.65 14.23
N HIS A 123 27.98 -6.49 15.17
CA HIS A 123 28.11 -6.08 16.57
C HIS A 123 29.54 -6.21 17.15
N GLY A 124 29.84 -5.33 18.10
CA GLY A 124 31.04 -5.36 18.95
C GLY A 124 30.70 -5.64 20.42
N ALA A 125 31.62 -6.21 21.20
CA ALA A 125 31.41 -6.53 22.63
C ALA A 125 32.36 -5.80 23.61
N GLY A 126 32.89 -4.63 23.22
CA GLY A 126 34.01 -3.94 23.90
C GLY A 126 33.85 -3.70 25.41
N PRO A 127 32.76 -3.08 25.90
CA PRO A 127 32.55 -2.82 27.33
C PRO A 127 32.32 -4.08 28.18
N GLN A 128 31.81 -5.16 27.59
CA GLN A 128 31.71 -6.46 28.23
C GLN A 128 33.10 -7.13 28.30
N LEU A 129 33.91 -7.00 27.24
CA LEU A 129 35.24 -7.60 27.15
C LEU A 129 36.22 -7.04 28.20
N ASN A 130 36.19 -5.74 28.48
CA ASN A 130 37.00 -5.16 29.56
C ASN A 130 36.68 -5.83 30.91
N ARG A 131 35.41 -5.84 31.32
CA ARG A 131 34.93 -6.48 32.56
C ARG A 131 35.28 -7.96 32.64
N MET A 132 35.23 -8.68 31.51
CA MET A 132 35.57 -10.10 31.43
C MET A 132 37.08 -10.38 31.51
N LEU A 133 37.93 -9.47 31.00
CA LEU A 133 39.38 -9.52 31.15
C LEU A 133 39.80 -9.19 32.58
N GLU A 134 39.24 -8.13 33.17
CA GLU A 134 39.42 -7.73 34.57
C GLU A 134 39.06 -8.89 35.52
N ALA A 135 37.89 -9.51 35.34
CA ALA A 135 37.46 -10.68 36.12
C ALA A 135 38.31 -11.94 35.90
N ALA A 136 39.04 -12.03 34.78
CA ALA A 136 40.00 -13.09 34.49
C ALA A 136 41.44 -12.78 34.96
N GLY A 137 41.68 -11.61 35.56
CA GLY A 137 43.01 -11.16 35.97
C GLY A 137 43.93 -10.79 34.82
N VAL A 138 43.37 -10.37 33.68
CA VAL A 138 44.10 -9.91 32.48
C VAL A 138 43.90 -8.41 32.33
N GLU A 139 44.97 -7.61 32.45
CA GLU A 139 44.88 -6.16 32.26
C GLU A 139 44.64 -5.79 30.78
N PRO A 140 43.60 -5.00 30.45
CA PRO A 140 43.34 -4.57 29.08
C PRO A 140 44.43 -3.63 28.52
N GLN A 141 45.29 -4.12 27.64
CA GLN A 141 46.31 -3.32 26.96
C GLN A 141 45.76 -2.65 25.69
N PHE A 142 46.08 -1.35 25.53
CA PHE A 142 45.71 -0.54 24.38
C PHE A 142 46.91 0.26 23.87
N GLU A 143 47.11 0.28 22.55
CA GLU A 143 48.15 1.06 21.87
C GLU A 143 47.53 1.71 20.63
N ASP A 144 47.76 3.01 20.42
CA ASP A 144 47.08 3.84 19.40
C ASP A 144 45.54 3.74 19.40
N GLY A 145 44.95 3.40 20.55
CA GLY A 145 43.51 3.16 20.71
C GLY A 145 43.03 1.76 20.30
N ILE A 146 43.92 0.92 19.77
CA ILE A 146 43.67 -0.47 19.38
C ILE A 146 43.97 -1.40 20.56
N ARG A 147 43.14 -2.41 20.80
CA ARG A 147 43.38 -3.40 21.86
C ARG A 147 44.42 -4.42 21.40
N VAL A 148 45.58 -4.45 22.07
CA VAL A 148 46.58 -5.52 21.89
C VAL A 148 45.93 -6.83 22.31
N THR A 149 45.93 -7.83 21.41
CA THR A 149 45.12 -9.05 21.59
C THR A 149 46.01 -10.29 21.57
N ASP A 150 46.38 -10.81 22.74
CA ASP A 150 47.08 -12.10 22.86
C ASP A 150 46.14 -13.31 22.69
N GLY A 151 46.69 -14.52 22.71
CA GLY A 151 45.90 -15.76 22.61
C GLY A 151 44.87 -15.95 23.73
N LYS A 152 45.15 -15.50 24.97
CA LYS A 152 44.19 -15.55 26.09
C LYS A 152 43.07 -14.53 25.89
N THR A 153 43.44 -13.30 25.54
CA THR A 153 42.50 -12.21 25.24
C THR A 153 41.58 -12.59 24.07
N LEU A 154 42.12 -13.18 23.01
CA LEU A 154 41.33 -13.68 21.87
C LEU A 154 40.37 -14.80 22.27
N ALA A 155 40.79 -15.75 23.12
CA ALA A 155 39.92 -16.83 23.58
C ALA A 155 38.72 -16.30 24.39
N LEU A 156 38.96 -15.34 25.28
CA LEU A 156 37.90 -14.66 26.05
C LEU A 156 37.00 -13.80 25.14
N ALA A 157 37.59 -13.04 24.21
CA ALA A 157 36.86 -12.25 23.23
C ALA A 157 35.97 -13.12 22.33
N ARG A 158 36.50 -14.18 21.72
CA ARG A 158 35.75 -15.09 20.85
C ARG A 158 34.56 -15.72 21.58
N LYS A 159 34.76 -16.17 22.83
CA LYS A 159 33.67 -16.69 23.66
C LYS A 159 32.55 -15.64 23.82
N LEU A 160 32.91 -14.45 24.27
CA LEU A 160 31.97 -13.35 24.50
C LEU A 160 31.25 -12.88 23.23
N PHE A 161 31.96 -12.82 22.09
CA PHE A 161 31.37 -12.49 20.80
C PHE A 161 30.29 -13.48 20.39
N LEU A 162 30.50 -14.79 20.62
CA LEU A 162 29.50 -15.83 20.36
C LEU A 162 28.31 -15.72 21.33
N GLU A 163 28.56 -15.46 22.62
CA GLU A 163 27.51 -15.31 23.63
C GLU A 163 26.60 -14.09 23.35
N GLU A 164 27.17 -12.92 23.05
CA GLU A 164 26.38 -11.72 22.73
C GLU A 164 25.72 -11.81 21.33
N ASN A 165 26.28 -12.59 20.38
CA ASN A 165 25.64 -12.88 19.09
C ASN A 165 24.37 -13.72 19.27
N MET A 166 24.48 -14.84 19.99
CA MET A 166 23.35 -15.72 20.28
C MET A 166 22.27 -15.02 21.11
N LYS A 167 22.65 -14.24 22.12
CA LYS A 167 21.73 -13.43 22.93
C LYS A 167 20.85 -12.48 22.11
N LEU A 168 21.38 -11.89 21.03
CA LEU A 168 20.59 -11.05 20.11
C LEU A 168 19.71 -11.90 19.18
N VAL A 169 20.24 -13.01 18.66
CA VAL A 169 19.47 -13.97 17.83
C VAL A 169 18.29 -14.57 18.60
N GLU A 170 18.51 -15.04 19.82
CA GLU A 170 17.49 -15.64 20.70
C GLU A 170 16.38 -14.64 21.05
N GLU A 171 16.72 -13.38 21.35
CA GLU A 171 15.72 -12.34 21.61
C GLU A 171 14.88 -12.01 20.35
N LEU A 172 15.50 -12.01 19.17
CA LEU A 172 14.80 -11.83 17.89
C LEU A 172 13.85 -13.00 17.59
N GLU A 173 14.32 -14.24 17.74
CA GLU A 173 13.48 -15.44 17.56
C GLU A 173 12.34 -15.50 18.59
N ARG A 174 12.58 -15.09 19.85
CA ARG A 174 11.57 -15.00 20.91
C ARG A 174 10.42 -14.05 20.57
N ILE A 175 10.65 -13.02 19.75
CA ILE A 175 9.61 -12.09 19.26
C ILE A 175 9.09 -12.43 17.86
N GLY A 176 9.46 -13.59 17.32
CA GLY A 176 8.95 -14.15 16.05
C GLY A 176 9.77 -13.80 14.81
N ILE A 177 10.95 -13.19 14.97
CA ILE A 177 11.82 -12.77 13.88
C ILE A 177 12.89 -13.82 13.62
N ARG A 178 12.98 -14.28 12.38
CA ARG A 178 14.01 -15.24 11.97
C ARG A 178 15.34 -14.50 11.83
N ALA A 179 16.28 -14.80 12.71
CA ALA A 179 17.65 -14.32 12.63
C ALA A 179 18.59 -15.47 12.22
N ARG A 180 19.76 -15.15 11.67
CA ARG A 180 20.83 -16.12 11.43
C ARG A 180 22.13 -15.61 12.08
N PRO A 181 22.71 -16.37 13.03
CA PRO A 181 24.05 -16.07 13.53
C PRO A 181 25.07 -16.30 12.42
N ILE A 182 25.92 -15.32 12.15
CA ILE A 182 27.03 -15.42 11.19
C ILE A 182 28.32 -15.03 11.93
N THR A 183 28.97 -16.05 12.50
CA THR A 183 30.04 -15.88 13.50
C THR A 183 31.45 -16.11 12.95
N ALA A 184 31.55 -16.40 11.65
CA ALA A 184 32.76 -16.80 10.93
C ALA A 184 32.53 -16.62 9.41
N GLY A 185 33.60 -16.63 8.62
CA GLY A 185 33.54 -16.77 7.16
C GLY A 185 32.95 -15.60 6.36
N VAL A 186 32.83 -14.41 6.94
CA VAL A 186 32.48 -13.17 6.19
C VAL A 186 33.69 -12.28 5.96
N PHE A 187 34.53 -12.08 6.98
CA PHE A 187 35.67 -11.16 6.90
C PHE A 187 36.98 -11.93 6.75
N SER A 188 37.67 -11.73 5.63
CA SER A 188 39.08 -12.14 5.46
C SER A 188 39.99 -11.04 5.97
N ALA A 189 41.06 -11.41 6.68
CA ALA A 189 42.03 -10.45 7.22
C ALA A 189 43.44 -11.02 7.41
N ASP A 190 44.42 -10.29 6.89
CA ASP A 190 45.82 -10.32 7.33
C ASP A 190 46.02 -9.69 8.72
N TYR A 191 47.19 -9.92 9.32
CA TYR A 191 47.58 -9.27 10.57
C TYR A 191 47.84 -7.77 10.37
N LEU A 192 47.26 -6.91 11.23
CA LEU A 192 47.44 -5.46 11.14
C LEU A 192 48.89 -5.03 11.42
N ASP A 193 49.43 -5.51 12.54
CA ASP A 193 50.86 -5.48 12.90
C ASP A 193 51.04 -6.58 13.96
N LYS A 194 51.71 -7.67 13.59
CA LYS A 194 51.82 -8.86 14.46
C LYS A 194 52.80 -8.65 15.62
N PRO A 195 53.99 -8.04 15.46
CA PRO A 195 54.83 -7.62 16.58
C PRO A 195 54.14 -6.68 17.57
N LYS A 196 53.32 -5.74 17.09
CA LYS A 196 52.73 -4.67 17.91
C LYS A 196 51.39 -5.06 18.54
N TYR A 197 50.40 -5.43 17.74
CA TYR A 197 49.02 -5.67 18.20
C TYR A 197 48.69 -7.17 18.40
N ASN A 198 49.59 -8.07 17.99
CA ASN A 198 49.46 -9.52 18.08
C ASN A 198 48.31 -10.10 17.23
N LEU A 199 47.23 -10.65 17.81
CA LEU A 199 46.14 -11.30 17.07
C LEU A 199 45.03 -10.31 16.64
N VAL A 200 45.45 -9.18 16.06
CA VAL A 200 44.55 -8.12 15.53
C VAL A 200 44.63 -8.09 14.00
N GLY A 201 43.47 -8.08 13.36
CA GLY A 201 43.34 -8.18 11.91
C GLY A 201 43.10 -6.84 11.21
N LYS A 202 43.58 -6.75 9.96
CA LYS A 202 43.20 -5.75 8.98
C LYS A 202 42.40 -6.46 7.88
N ILE A 203 41.13 -6.10 7.72
CA ILE A 203 40.28 -6.71 6.69
C ILE A 203 40.85 -6.42 5.29
N ASP A 204 40.87 -7.46 4.45
CA ASP A 204 41.29 -7.43 3.05
C ASP A 204 40.19 -7.91 2.09
N GLY A 205 39.20 -8.66 2.59
CA GLY A 205 38.10 -9.19 1.79
C GLY A 205 36.82 -9.40 2.60
N VAL A 206 35.68 -9.35 1.90
CA VAL A 206 34.34 -9.58 2.47
C VAL A 206 33.59 -10.58 1.57
N ASP A 207 33.33 -11.79 2.07
CA ASP A 207 32.42 -12.73 1.41
C ASP A 207 30.96 -12.36 1.71
N LYS A 208 30.17 -12.25 0.65
CA LYS A 208 28.75 -11.91 0.69
C LYS A 208 27.87 -13.16 0.79
N ALA A 209 28.34 -14.33 0.33
CA ALA A 209 27.52 -15.53 0.20
C ALA A 209 26.80 -15.97 1.50
N PRO A 210 27.40 -15.88 2.71
CA PRO A 210 26.69 -16.16 3.97
C PRO A 210 25.52 -15.21 4.23
N ILE A 211 25.70 -13.93 3.88
CA ILE A 211 24.74 -12.84 4.08
C ILE A 211 23.61 -12.94 3.07
N GLU A 212 23.93 -13.10 1.78
CA GLU A 212 22.97 -13.28 0.70
C GLU A 212 22.11 -14.52 0.93
N SER A 213 22.70 -15.63 1.41
CA SER A 213 22.00 -16.85 1.82
C SER A 213 21.08 -16.65 3.02
N ALA A 214 21.40 -15.75 3.95
CA ALA A 214 20.51 -15.43 5.08
C ALA A 214 19.28 -14.65 4.60
N ILE A 215 19.50 -13.61 3.80
CA ILE A 215 18.46 -12.74 3.27
C ILE A 215 17.53 -13.50 2.32
N ALA A 216 18.09 -14.32 1.40
CA ALA A 216 17.30 -15.17 0.50
C ALA A 216 16.47 -16.24 1.25
N ALA A 217 16.93 -16.68 2.42
CA ALA A 217 16.17 -17.59 3.29
C ALA A 217 15.17 -16.87 4.20
N GLY A 218 14.99 -15.54 4.07
CA GLY A 218 14.10 -14.73 4.91
C GLY A 218 14.57 -14.63 6.36
N CYS A 219 15.88 -14.46 6.59
CA CYS A 219 16.48 -14.30 7.91
C CYS A 219 17.30 -12.99 8.01
N LEU A 220 17.27 -12.32 9.17
CA LEU A 220 18.19 -11.21 9.47
C LEU A 220 19.62 -11.76 9.72
N PRO A 221 20.65 -11.35 8.96
CA PRO A 221 22.03 -11.77 9.21
C PRO A 221 22.65 -10.97 10.38
N ILE A 222 23.09 -11.66 11.43
CA ILE A 222 23.68 -11.08 12.64
C ILE A 222 25.17 -11.48 12.75
N LEU A 223 26.06 -10.54 12.42
CA LEU A 223 27.50 -10.74 12.25
C LEU A 223 28.31 -10.34 13.49
N THR A 224 29.33 -11.12 13.84
CA THR A 224 30.39 -10.72 14.78
C THR A 224 31.51 -9.96 14.08
N SER A 225 32.13 -8.96 14.72
CA SER A 225 33.32 -8.27 14.18
C SER A 225 34.64 -9.05 14.34
N MET A 226 34.64 -10.34 13.97
CA MET A 226 35.82 -11.20 13.91
C MET A 226 36.15 -11.50 12.45
N ALA A 227 37.44 -11.61 12.12
CA ALA A 227 37.92 -11.96 10.79
C ALA A 227 38.85 -13.17 10.84
N GLU A 228 39.17 -13.77 9.69
CA GLU A 228 39.98 -14.99 9.59
C GLU A 228 41.10 -14.82 8.56
N THR A 229 42.30 -15.33 8.86
CA THR A 229 43.37 -15.45 7.85
C THR A 229 43.03 -16.57 6.85
N PRO A 230 43.70 -16.64 5.68
CA PRO A 230 43.55 -17.76 4.75
C PRO A 230 43.85 -19.15 5.35
N ASP A 231 44.64 -19.21 6.43
CA ASP A 231 44.94 -20.44 7.19
C ASP A 231 43.87 -20.79 8.26
N GLY A 232 42.82 -19.97 8.42
CA GLY A 232 41.76 -20.14 9.42
C GLY A 232 42.09 -19.63 10.82
N GLN A 233 43.11 -18.78 10.99
CA GLN A 233 43.36 -18.12 12.28
C GLN A 233 42.40 -16.95 12.47
N VAL A 234 41.53 -17.03 13.48
CA VAL A 234 40.64 -15.93 13.88
C VAL A 234 41.47 -14.74 14.41
N LEU A 235 41.16 -13.53 13.96
CA LEU A 235 41.75 -12.26 14.40
C LEU A 235 40.65 -11.32 14.93
N ASN A 236 41.01 -10.51 15.93
CA ASN A 236 40.15 -9.48 16.49
C ASN A 236 40.15 -8.23 15.59
N VAL A 237 38.98 -7.66 15.29
CA VAL A 237 38.83 -6.46 14.44
C VAL A 237 37.89 -5.45 15.09
N ASN A 238 38.16 -4.16 14.90
CA ASN A 238 37.26 -3.09 15.35
C ASN A 238 35.91 -3.17 14.60
N ALA A 239 34.81 -3.25 15.34
CA ALA A 239 33.45 -3.30 14.79
C ALA A 239 33.07 -2.08 13.94
N ASP A 240 33.66 -0.90 14.17
CA ASP A 240 33.44 0.27 13.31
C ASP A 240 34.13 0.13 11.95
N VAL A 241 35.32 -0.49 11.91
CA VAL A 241 36.05 -0.82 10.67
C VAL A 241 35.35 -1.95 9.92
N ALA A 242 34.93 -3.00 10.63
CA ALA A 242 34.17 -4.11 10.03
C ALA A 242 32.84 -3.64 9.41
N ALA A 243 32.15 -2.67 10.04
CA ALA A 243 30.98 -2.04 9.45
C ALA A 243 31.32 -1.19 8.19
N GLY A 244 32.46 -0.50 8.20
CA GLY A 244 32.96 0.25 7.05
C GLY A 244 33.23 -0.65 5.85
N GLU A 245 34.07 -1.67 6.00
CA GLU A 245 34.42 -2.59 4.90
C GLU A 245 33.22 -3.41 4.40
N LEU A 246 32.31 -3.80 5.30
CA LEU A 246 31.02 -4.40 4.93
C LEU A 246 30.15 -3.45 4.08
N ALA A 247 30.11 -2.15 4.44
CA ALA A 247 29.40 -1.15 3.66
C ALA A 247 30.07 -0.87 2.31
N ARG A 248 31.41 -0.85 2.21
CA ARG A 248 32.14 -0.76 0.93
C ARG A 248 31.80 -1.93 0.01
N ALA A 249 31.78 -3.15 0.55
CA ALA A 249 31.49 -4.35 -0.23
C ALA A 249 30.04 -4.39 -0.74
N LEU A 250 29.06 -3.93 0.05
CA LEU A 250 27.63 -4.05 -0.25
C LEU A 250 27.00 -2.80 -0.88
N GLN A 251 27.60 -1.63 -0.70
CA GLN A 251 27.11 -0.32 -1.13
C GLN A 251 25.65 -0.03 -0.70
N PRO A 252 25.33 -0.07 0.61
CA PRO A 252 23.98 0.17 1.10
C PRO A 252 23.58 1.66 1.04
N LEU A 253 22.27 1.92 1.03
CA LEU A 253 21.74 3.30 1.09
C LEU A 253 21.92 3.94 2.47
N LYS A 254 21.77 3.16 3.55
CA LYS A 254 21.87 3.63 4.95
C LYS A 254 22.94 2.83 5.70
N ILE A 255 23.81 3.54 6.43
CA ILE A 255 24.84 2.95 7.30
C ILE A 255 24.63 3.50 8.70
N VAL A 256 24.11 2.68 9.61
CA VAL A 256 23.64 3.15 10.92
C VAL A 256 24.61 2.73 12.02
N TYR A 257 25.10 3.69 12.79
CA TYR A 257 25.91 3.48 13.99
C TYR A 257 25.06 3.74 15.24
N LEU A 258 24.66 2.67 15.94
CA LEU A 258 23.85 2.77 17.15
C LEU A 258 24.71 3.13 18.38
N ALA A 259 24.31 4.20 19.09
CA ALA A 259 25.00 4.74 20.26
C ALA A 259 24.01 5.31 21.29
N GLU A 260 24.29 5.13 22.59
CA GLU A 260 23.41 5.58 23.69
C GLU A 260 23.01 7.06 23.59
N LYS A 261 23.95 7.94 23.20
CA LYS A 261 23.73 9.39 23.14
C LYS A 261 22.88 9.85 21.94
N GLY A 262 22.61 8.97 20.98
CA GLY A 262 21.74 9.25 19.84
C GLY A 262 22.11 10.47 18.99
N GLY A 263 23.41 10.68 18.72
CA GLY A 263 23.89 11.74 17.84
C GLY A 263 25.29 12.26 18.18
N LEU A 264 25.75 13.21 17.37
CA LEU A 264 26.82 14.16 17.67
C LEU A 264 26.19 15.46 18.20
N PHE A 265 26.97 16.19 19.00
CA PHE A 265 26.54 17.41 19.67
C PHE A 265 27.54 18.53 19.39
N ASN A 266 27.04 19.75 19.21
CA ASN A 266 27.85 20.95 19.19
C ASN A 266 28.48 21.13 20.57
N GLY A 267 29.82 21.21 20.61
CA GLY A 267 30.57 21.31 21.85
C GLY A 267 30.58 22.73 22.46
N ASP A 268 30.04 23.71 21.75
CA ASP A 268 29.88 25.11 22.15
C ASP A 268 28.44 25.38 22.62
N THR A 269 27.44 25.15 21.76
CA THR A 269 26.01 25.38 22.11
C THR A 269 25.37 24.23 22.91
N GLY A 270 25.97 23.04 22.91
CA GLY A 270 25.41 21.83 23.54
C GLY A 270 24.29 21.15 22.75
N GLU A 271 23.84 21.74 21.63
CA GLU A 271 22.73 21.24 20.82
C GLU A 271 23.11 20.00 20.00
N LYS A 272 22.11 19.17 19.65
CA LYS A 272 22.33 18.01 18.76
C LYS A 272 22.52 18.49 17.32
N ILE A 273 23.55 17.99 16.64
CA ILE A 273 23.76 18.22 15.22
C ILE A 273 22.82 17.28 14.46
N SER A 274 21.82 17.81 13.75
CA SER A 274 20.84 17.00 13.02
C SER A 274 21.38 16.42 11.71
N ALA A 275 22.14 17.21 10.95
CA ALA A 275 22.76 16.80 9.70
C ALA A 275 24.17 17.40 9.53
N ILE A 276 24.98 16.75 8.68
CA ILE A 276 26.28 17.25 8.21
C ILE A 276 26.41 16.98 6.71
N ASN A 277 26.55 18.03 5.89
CA ASN A 277 26.85 17.92 4.45
C ASN A 277 28.37 18.06 4.21
N LEU A 278 29.07 16.93 4.04
CA LEU A 278 30.53 16.87 4.03
C LEU A 278 31.22 17.62 2.89
N ASP A 279 30.58 17.80 1.73
CA ASP A 279 31.17 18.51 0.58
C ASP A 279 31.19 20.05 0.78
N GLU A 280 30.42 20.58 1.73
CA GLU A 280 30.30 22.02 2.04
C GLU A 280 30.79 22.37 3.46
N GLU A 281 30.41 21.59 4.46
CA GLU A 281 30.60 21.94 5.89
C GLU A 281 31.91 21.40 6.49
N TYR A 282 32.50 20.35 5.92
CA TYR A 282 33.55 19.56 6.58
C TYR A 282 34.77 20.40 7.01
N ASP A 283 35.32 21.23 6.13
CA ASP A 283 36.56 21.97 6.45
C ASP A 283 36.30 23.04 7.52
N HIS A 284 35.13 23.71 7.45
CA HIS A 284 34.69 24.65 8.48
C HIS A 284 34.47 23.94 9.83
N LEU A 285 33.76 22.81 9.84
CA LEU A 285 33.46 22.03 11.03
C LEU A 285 34.74 21.48 11.68
N MET A 286 35.66 20.92 10.89
CA MET A 286 36.91 20.34 11.38
C MET A 286 37.87 21.41 11.94
N SER A 287 37.77 22.66 11.46
CA SER A 287 38.49 23.82 12.01
C SER A 287 37.97 24.29 13.38
N GLN A 288 36.74 23.91 13.78
CA GLN A 288 36.15 24.37 15.04
C GLN A 288 36.90 23.85 16.27
N TRP A 289 37.14 24.75 17.23
CA TRP A 289 37.86 24.48 18.47
C TRP A 289 37.15 23.44 19.36
N TRP A 290 35.82 23.39 19.30
CA TRP A 290 35.00 22.51 20.13
C TRP A 290 34.91 21.07 19.59
N VAL A 291 35.33 20.80 18.35
CA VAL A 291 35.32 19.46 17.75
C VAL A 291 36.49 18.63 18.31
N ARG A 292 36.23 18.03 19.49
CA ARG A 292 37.18 17.21 20.25
C ARG A 292 37.70 16.02 19.44
N HIS A 293 38.89 15.53 19.78
CA HIS A 293 39.63 14.48 19.07
C HIS A 293 38.77 13.26 18.64
N GLY A 294 37.96 12.69 19.54
CA GLY A 294 37.09 11.54 19.22
C GLY A 294 35.95 11.86 18.24
N THR A 295 35.42 13.09 18.25
CA THR A 295 34.43 13.56 17.27
C THR A 295 35.10 13.81 15.92
N ARG A 296 36.29 14.44 15.94
CA ARG A 296 37.12 14.71 14.76
C ARG A 296 37.50 13.42 14.03
N LEU A 297 37.89 12.38 14.76
CA LEU A 297 38.21 11.07 14.19
C LEU A 297 37.00 10.45 13.49
N LYS A 298 35.83 10.39 14.15
CA LYS A 298 34.61 9.83 13.54
C LYS A 298 34.15 10.56 12.29
N ILE A 299 34.17 11.90 12.29
CA ILE A 299 33.80 12.69 11.10
C ILE A 299 34.78 12.42 9.94
N LYS A 300 36.08 12.24 10.23
CA LYS A 300 37.07 11.84 9.23
C LYS A 300 36.81 10.42 8.69
N GLU A 301 36.66 9.43 9.57
CA GLU A 301 36.37 8.03 9.20
C GLU A 301 35.11 7.93 8.33
N MET A 302 34.07 8.69 8.67
CA MET A 302 32.80 8.71 7.93
C MET A 302 32.90 9.46 6.59
N LYS A 303 33.77 10.48 6.47
CA LYS A 303 34.11 11.09 5.18
C LYS A 303 34.89 10.14 4.28
N GLU A 304 35.87 9.42 4.83
CA GLU A 304 36.66 8.43 4.09
C GLU A 304 35.75 7.27 3.63
N LEU A 305 34.85 6.77 4.48
CA LEU A 305 33.87 5.75 4.11
C LEU A 305 32.90 6.23 3.01
N LEU A 306 32.32 7.44 3.16
CA LEU A 306 31.36 7.98 2.19
C LEU A 306 32.00 8.40 0.86
N SER A 307 33.30 8.72 0.83
CA SER A 307 33.99 9.12 -0.41
C SER A 307 34.01 8.01 -1.46
N ASP A 308 34.14 6.75 -1.01
CA ASP A 308 34.18 5.54 -1.85
C ASP A 308 32.79 4.94 -2.13
N LEU A 309 31.73 5.59 -1.65
CA LEU A 309 30.33 5.16 -1.81
C LEU A 309 29.54 6.09 -2.75
N PRO A 310 28.44 5.60 -3.35
CA PRO A 310 27.51 6.44 -4.12
C PRO A 310 27.02 7.66 -3.33
N ARG A 311 26.78 8.81 -3.99
CA ARG A 311 26.26 10.04 -3.34
C ARG A 311 24.91 9.85 -2.63
N SER A 312 24.13 8.83 -3.01
CA SER A 312 22.87 8.43 -2.37
C SER A 312 23.05 7.70 -1.03
N SER A 313 24.26 7.22 -0.70
CA SER A 313 24.57 6.59 0.58
C SER A 313 24.70 7.63 1.69
N SER A 314 24.18 7.30 2.87
CA SER A 314 24.28 8.15 4.07
C SER A 314 24.62 7.35 5.32
N VAL A 315 25.45 7.94 6.18
CA VAL A 315 25.77 7.43 7.52
C VAL A 315 24.86 8.12 8.54
N ALA A 316 24.35 7.39 9.53
CA ALA A 316 23.55 7.99 10.61
C ALA A 316 24.02 7.51 11.98
N ILE A 317 24.14 8.43 12.95
CA ILE A 317 24.50 8.15 14.34
C ILE A 317 23.29 8.40 15.22
N ILE A 318 22.67 7.34 15.76
CA ILE A 318 21.36 7.40 16.41
C ILE A 318 21.24 6.45 17.61
N HIS A 319 20.19 6.62 18.40
CA HIS A 319 19.84 5.73 19.51
C HIS A 319 18.87 4.64 19.01
N PRO A 320 18.88 3.40 19.55
CA PRO A 320 18.11 2.28 19.00
C PRO A 320 16.59 2.51 18.92
N ALA A 321 16.02 3.31 19.83
CA ALA A 321 14.60 3.67 19.78
C ALA A 321 14.23 4.47 18.52
N ASP A 322 15.20 5.23 18.00
CA ASP A 322 15.01 6.17 16.89
C ASP A 322 15.33 5.55 15.51
N LEU A 323 15.77 4.29 15.48
CA LEU A 323 16.18 3.57 14.27
C LEU A 323 15.15 3.63 13.14
N GLN A 324 13.87 3.57 13.50
CA GLN A 324 12.77 3.64 12.55
C GLN A 324 12.58 5.04 11.98
N LYS A 325 12.75 6.10 12.78
CA LYS A 325 12.59 7.48 12.30
C LYS A 325 13.71 7.84 11.33
N GLU A 326 14.96 7.53 11.67
CA GLU A 326 16.14 7.88 10.86
C GLU A 326 16.25 7.15 9.51
N LEU A 327 15.76 5.89 9.45
CA LEU A 327 15.84 5.09 8.23
C LEU A 327 14.88 5.56 7.12
N PHE A 328 13.81 6.29 7.47
CA PHE A 328 12.73 6.63 6.54
C PHE A 328 12.27 8.10 6.57
N THR A 329 12.85 8.96 7.41
CA THR A 329 12.51 10.39 7.48
C THR A 329 13.74 11.27 7.42
N ASP A 330 13.73 12.30 6.57
CA ASP A 330 14.76 13.36 6.59
C ASP A 330 14.65 14.28 7.81
N SER A 331 13.52 14.26 8.53
CA SER A 331 13.39 14.99 9.80
C SER A 331 14.28 14.43 10.91
N GLY A 332 14.78 13.20 10.73
CA GLY A 332 15.88 12.60 11.49
C GLY A 332 15.59 12.42 12.98
N ALA A 333 16.56 11.88 13.70
CA ALA A 333 16.50 11.76 15.14
C ALA A 333 17.86 11.85 15.82
N GLY A 334 18.95 11.44 15.13
CA GLY A 334 20.31 11.66 15.59
C GLY A 334 21.07 12.63 14.71
N THR A 335 22.19 12.18 14.15
CA THR A 335 23.01 12.96 13.20
C THR A 335 23.14 12.21 11.88
N LEU A 336 22.57 12.78 10.82
CA LEU A 336 22.67 12.30 9.44
C LEU A 336 23.91 12.89 8.76
N ILE A 337 24.87 12.05 8.39
CA ILE A 337 26.12 12.44 7.75
C ILE A 337 26.10 11.94 6.31
N ARG A 338 26.30 12.85 5.36
CA ARG A 338 26.24 12.59 3.92
C ARG A 338 27.24 13.45 3.18
N ARG A 339 27.58 13.09 1.94
CA ARG A 339 28.33 13.99 1.06
C ARG A 339 27.55 15.27 0.80
N GLY A 340 26.25 15.12 0.51
CA GLY A 340 25.43 16.20 -0.03
C GLY A 340 25.84 16.51 -1.46
N ASN A 341 25.46 17.70 -1.93
CA ASN A 341 25.95 18.32 -3.16
C ASN A 341 26.44 19.73 -2.78
N LYS A 342 27.44 20.26 -3.49
CA LYS A 342 27.90 21.63 -3.25
C LYS A 342 26.87 22.62 -3.80
N ILE A 343 26.66 23.73 -3.09
CA ILE A 343 25.81 24.83 -3.56
C ILE A 343 26.67 25.87 -4.27
N HIS A 344 26.35 26.11 -5.53
CA HIS A 344 26.90 27.19 -6.34
C HIS A 344 26.05 28.44 -6.13
N VAL A 345 26.67 29.51 -5.65
CA VAL A 345 26.08 30.86 -5.61
C VAL A 345 26.72 31.66 -6.73
N LYS A 346 25.90 32.15 -7.67
CA LYS A 346 26.36 32.89 -8.85
C LYS A 346 25.65 34.25 -8.93
N THR A 347 26.40 35.31 -9.20
CA THR A 347 25.92 36.71 -9.27
C THR A 347 25.68 37.22 -10.68
N SER A 348 26.20 36.54 -11.70
CA SER A 348 25.99 36.88 -13.11
C SER A 348 25.82 35.64 -13.97
N LEU A 349 25.10 35.77 -15.10
CA LEU A 349 24.91 34.65 -16.04
C LEU A 349 26.22 34.20 -16.70
N SER A 350 27.22 35.08 -16.75
CA SER A 350 28.58 34.78 -17.21
C SER A 350 29.36 33.81 -16.31
N GLU A 351 28.94 33.63 -15.05
CA GLU A 351 29.55 32.65 -14.14
C GLU A 351 28.87 31.26 -14.22
N VAL A 352 27.79 31.11 -15.00
CA VAL A 352 27.05 29.85 -15.13
C VAL A 352 27.64 29.01 -16.26
N GLU A 353 28.17 27.83 -15.90
CA GLU A 353 28.95 26.97 -16.80
C GLU A 353 28.08 26.26 -17.86
N ASP A 354 26.84 25.87 -17.53
CA ASP A 354 25.87 25.32 -18.49
C ASP A 354 24.55 26.12 -18.51
N MET A 355 24.48 27.06 -19.46
CA MET A 355 23.29 27.86 -19.75
C MET A 355 22.14 27.09 -20.43
N LYS A 356 22.38 25.87 -20.93
CA LYS A 356 21.34 24.99 -21.47
C LYS A 356 20.68 24.21 -20.33
N ALA A 357 21.46 23.62 -19.42
CA ALA A 357 20.95 22.98 -18.21
C ALA A 357 20.12 23.95 -17.36
N LEU A 358 20.60 25.19 -17.14
CA LEU A 358 19.85 26.26 -16.47
C LEU A 358 18.46 26.47 -17.08
N LYS A 359 18.36 26.54 -18.42
CA LYS A 359 17.09 26.73 -19.11
C LYS A 359 16.18 25.51 -19.02
N GLU A 360 16.73 24.30 -19.12
CA GLU A 360 15.96 23.06 -18.99
C GLU A 360 15.39 22.88 -17.57
N VAL A 361 16.16 23.25 -16.54
CA VAL A 361 15.71 23.31 -15.14
C VAL A 361 14.64 24.37 -14.92
N LEU A 362 14.76 25.56 -15.55
CA LEU A 362 13.73 26.60 -15.48
C LEU A 362 12.44 26.28 -16.26
N VAL A 363 12.49 25.32 -17.20
CA VAL A 363 11.30 24.79 -17.92
C VAL A 363 10.68 23.58 -17.21
N ARG A 364 11.40 22.97 -16.26
CA ARG A 364 10.96 21.80 -15.49
C ARG A 364 9.65 22.10 -14.73
N ASP A 365 8.75 21.11 -14.70
CA ASP A 365 7.46 21.14 -14.01
C ASP A 365 6.49 22.28 -14.41
N ARG A 366 6.71 22.91 -15.59
CA ARG A 366 5.91 24.04 -16.11
C ARG A 366 5.27 23.69 -17.46
N GLU A 367 3.97 23.38 -17.44
CA GLU A 367 3.20 23.08 -18.66
C GLU A 367 2.80 24.34 -19.45
N GLY A 368 2.95 24.31 -20.78
CA GLY A 368 2.47 25.35 -21.68
C GLY A 368 3.19 25.34 -23.03
N LEU A 369 2.46 25.60 -24.13
CA LEU A 369 2.99 25.58 -25.50
C LEU A 369 4.20 26.53 -25.70
N ASP A 370 4.19 27.68 -25.02
CA ASP A 370 5.23 28.72 -25.09
C ASP A 370 6.25 28.69 -23.93
N ALA A 371 6.22 27.69 -23.03
CA ALA A 371 6.99 27.74 -21.76
C ALA A 371 8.49 28.01 -21.97
N ARG A 372 9.11 27.36 -22.96
CA ARG A 372 10.51 27.61 -23.37
C ARG A 372 10.74 29.07 -23.78
N ALA A 373 9.89 29.60 -24.67
CA ALA A 373 9.99 30.97 -25.15
C ALA A 373 9.73 32.02 -24.05
N VAL A 374 9.01 31.69 -22.97
CA VAL A 374 8.89 32.56 -21.78
C VAL A 374 10.17 32.50 -20.94
N VAL A 375 10.75 31.32 -20.74
CA VAL A 375 12.03 31.16 -20.03
C VAL A 375 13.20 31.84 -20.77
N ASP A 376 13.28 31.74 -22.10
CA ASP A 376 14.27 32.47 -22.90
C ASP A 376 14.18 33.99 -22.69
N ARG A 377 12.95 34.55 -22.75
CA ARG A 377 12.69 35.97 -22.48
C ARG A 377 12.92 36.37 -21.01
N TYR A 378 12.92 35.42 -20.08
CA TYR A 378 13.24 35.66 -18.68
C TYR A 378 14.75 35.69 -18.45
N VAL A 379 15.48 34.69 -18.94
CA VAL A 379 16.96 34.63 -18.86
C VAL A 379 17.59 35.82 -19.58
N GLU A 380 17.06 36.26 -20.72
CA GLU A 380 17.54 37.48 -21.38
C GLU A 380 17.31 38.73 -20.50
N GLY A 381 16.13 38.86 -19.90
CA GLY A 381 15.78 39.95 -18.99
C GLY A 381 16.43 39.90 -17.59
N MET A 382 17.20 38.85 -17.28
CA MET A 382 18.07 38.80 -16.10
C MET A 382 19.41 39.51 -16.35
N LYS A 383 19.87 39.67 -17.61
CA LYS A 383 21.15 40.34 -17.91
C LYS A 383 21.21 41.81 -17.47
N GLU A 384 20.06 42.45 -17.35
CA GLU A 384 19.91 43.88 -17.05
C GLU A 384 19.63 44.16 -15.57
N LYS A 385 19.76 43.15 -14.69
CA LYS A 385 19.30 43.21 -13.29
C LYS A 385 20.22 42.47 -12.34
N ASP A 386 20.31 42.96 -11.10
CA ASP A 386 20.96 42.25 -10.01
C ASP A 386 20.13 41.04 -9.55
N PHE A 387 20.79 39.90 -9.34
CA PHE A 387 20.20 38.68 -8.79
C PHE A 387 21.28 37.82 -8.11
N LYS A 388 20.85 36.80 -7.36
CA LYS A 388 21.68 35.64 -7.02
C LYS A 388 20.95 34.36 -7.44
N ILE A 389 21.65 33.47 -8.14
CA ILE A 389 21.18 32.10 -8.39
C ILE A 389 21.88 31.17 -7.39
N TYR A 390 21.10 30.29 -6.76
CA TYR A 390 21.59 29.19 -5.93
C TYR A 390 21.19 27.89 -6.61
N TYR A 391 22.14 27.01 -6.91
CA TYR A 391 21.85 25.67 -7.43
C TYR A 391 22.86 24.66 -6.90
N ASP A 392 22.47 23.40 -6.81
CA ASP A 392 23.38 22.31 -6.42
C ASP A 392 24.05 21.65 -7.65
N ASP A 393 25.16 20.93 -7.46
CA ASP A 393 25.94 20.30 -8.55
C ASP A 393 25.10 19.63 -9.68
N PRO A 394 24.10 18.76 -9.40
CA PRO A 394 23.22 18.15 -10.42
C PRO A 394 22.02 19.01 -10.87
N MET A 395 21.87 20.24 -10.35
CA MET A 395 20.69 21.10 -10.48
C MET A 395 19.36 20.39 -10.11
N GLU A 396 19.38 19.57 -9.06
CA GLU A 396 18.15 19.04 -8.47
C GLU A 396 17.32 20.16 -7.86
N ALA A 397 17.95 21.13 -7.21
CA ALA A 397 17.34 22.34 -6.69
C ALA A 397 17.93 23.59 -7.38
N LEU A 398 17.06 24.54 -7.73
CA LEU A 398 17.46 25.85 -8.23
C LEU A 398 16.58 26.95 -7.64
N ALA A 399 17.22 28.01 -7.13
CA ALA A 399 16.57 29.21 -6.64
C ALA A 399 17.11 30.46 -7.37
N VAL A 400 16.23 31.43 -7.63
CA VAL A 400 16.61 32.78 -8.09
C VAL A 400 16.08 33.78 -7.08
N VAL A 401 16.98 34.50 -6.41
CA VAL A 401 16.64 35.55 -5.45
C VAL A 401 17.03 36.91 -6.03
N LEU A 402 16.11 37.87 -5.93
CA LEU A 402 16.31 39.26 -6.29
C LEU A 402 16.58 40.08 -5.01
N PRO A 403 17.58 40.97 -5.00
CA PRO A 403 17.84 41.84 -3.86
C PRO A 403 16.68 42.84 -3.63
N PRO A 404 16.61 43.47 -2.44
CA PRO A 404 15.62 44.51 -2.14
C PRO A 404 15.65 45.65 -3.17
N GLN A 405 14.48 46.21 -3.48
CA GLN A 405 14.35 47.33 -4.43
C GLN A 405 14.14 48.66 -3.68
N PRO A 406 14.35 49.83 -4.32
CA PRO A 406 14.25 51.13 -3.65
C PRO A 406 12.93 51.41 -2.89
N ASN A 407 11.84 50.71 -3.24
CA ASN A 407 10.52 50.84 -2.61
C ASN A 407 10.16 49.70 -1.63
N SER A 408 10.99 48.65 -1.49
CA SER A 408 10.69 47.49 -0.63
C SER A 408 11.94 46.89 0.00
N GLN A 409 11.94 46.78 1.33
CA GLN A 409 13.12 46.40 2.13
C GLN A 409 13.40 44.88 2.17
N MET A 410 12.53 44.03 1.62
CA MET A 410 12.70 42.58 1.62
C MET A 410 13.26 42.09 0.26
N ALA A 411 14.12 41.09 0.30
CA ALA A 411 14.51 40.37 -0.92
C ALA A 411 13.34 39.49 -1.42
N HIS A 412 13.33 39.15 -2.71
CA HIS A 412 12.26 38.34 -3.31
C HIS A 412 12.78 37.05 -3.95
N LEU A 413 12.21 35.90 -3.56
CA LEU A 413 12.44 34.61 -4.22
C LEU A 413 11.57 34.52 -5.48
N ALA A 414 12.16 34.85 -6.63
CA ALA A 414 11.48 34.94 -7.92
C ALA A 414 11.23 33.58 -8.61
N THR A 415 11.96 32.53 -8.19
CA THR A 415 11.71 31.13 -8.56
C THR A 415 12.42 30.22 -7.57
N PHE A 416 11.77 29.09 -7.26
CA PHE A 416 12.35 27.97 -6.53
C PHE A 416 11.82 26.68 -7.16
N THR A 417 12.68 25.94 -7.85
CA THR A 417 12.30 24.76 -8.65
C THR A 417 13.16 23.58 -8.21
N ILE A 418 12.54 22.53 -7.67
CA ILE A 418 13.22 21.40 -7.04
C ILE A 418 12.62 20.09 -7.57
N THR A 419 13.45 19.11 -7.94
CA THR A 419 12.98 17.78 -8.36
C THR A 419 12.29 17.04 -7.21
N LYS A 420 11.48 16.03 -7.51
CA LYS A 420 10.97 15.11 -6.49
C LYS A 420 12.11 14.45 -5.70
N SER A 421 13.26 14.20 -6.32
CA SER A 421 14.48 13.76 -5.64
C SER A 421 14.98 14.81 -4.63
N GLY A 422 15.26 16.05 -5.05
CA GLY A 422 15.77 17.13 -4.19
C GLY A 422 14.87 17.51 -3.00
N TRP A 423 13.55 17.30 -3.12
CA TRP A 423 12.61 17.40 -1.99
C TRP A 423 12.75 16.24 -0.99
N LEU A 424 12.96 15.02 -1.50
CA LEU A 424 13.11 13.75 -0.76
C LEU A 424 14.55 13.46 -0.30
N THR A 425 15.51 14.33 -0.62
CA THR A 425 16.92 14.26 -0.21
C THR A 425 17.37 15.51 0.55
N ASN A 426 16.43 16.26 1.14
CA ASN A 426 16.70 17.47 1.94
C ASN A 426 17.67 18.48 1.27
N VAL A 427 17.63 18.63 -0.06
CA VAL A 427 18.44 19.62 -0.81
C VAL A 427 17.76 20.99 -0.77
N ALA A 428 16.42 21.00 -0.78
CA ALA A 428 15.61 22.20 -0.57
C ALA A 428 16.04 22.99 0.67
N ASP A 429 16.19 22.30 1.80
CA ASP A 429 16.63 22.85 3.08
C ASP A 429 18.06 23.39 3.04
N ASN A 430 19.01 22.69 2.41
CA ASN A 430 20.38 23.18 2.22
C ASN A 430 20.40 24.50 1.41
N VAL A 431 19.68 24.56 0.29
CA VAL A 431 19.61 25.76 -0.57
C VAL A 431 18.93 26.91 0.16
N PHE A 432 17.85 26.66 0.90
CA PHE A 432 17.14 27.69 1.66
C PHE A 432 17.96 28.21 2.86
N ALA A 433 18.80 27.38 3.49
CA ALA A 433 19.75 27.82 4.50
C ALA A 433 20.83 28.75 3.91
N SER A 434 21.33 28.45 2.71
CA SER A 434 22.26 29.33 1.97
C SER A 434 21.62 30.67 1.62
N ILE A 435 20.36 30.67 1.15
CA ILE A 435 19.57 31.89 0.92
C ILE A 435 19.38 32.68 2.23
N LYS A 436 19.03 32.04 3.34
CA LYS A 436 18.77 32.74 4.62
C LYS A 436 20.02 33.34 5.26
N LYS A 437 21.21 32.80 4.96
CA LYS A 437 22.51 33.38 5.32
C LYS A 437 22.81 34.68 4.54
N ASP A 438 22.45 34.72 3.26
CA ASP A 438 22.70 35.88 2.38
C ASP A 438 21.59 36.94 2.43
N PHE A 439 20.36 36.54 2.75
CA PHE A 439 19.16 37.36 2.75
C PHE A 439 18.34 37.14 4.04
N PRO A 440 18.56 37.93 5.11
CA PRO A 440 17.86 37.77 6.39
C PRO A 440 16.40 38.27 6.38
N LYS A 441 16.01 39.09 5.40
CA LYS A 441 14.61 39.47 5.12
C LYS A 441 14.19 38.98 3.72
N LEU A 442 13.21 38.09 3.62
CA LEU A 442 12.76 37.49 2.35
C LEU A 442 11.23 37.36 2.29
N ALA A 443 10.65 37.59 1.11
CA ALA A 443 9.23 37.33 0.80
C ALA A 443 9.06 36.50 -0.49
N TRP A 444 8.08 35.59 -0.52
CA TRP A 444 7.82 34.70 -1.65
C TRP A 444 6.34 34.31 -1.78
N THR A 445 5.95 33.75 -2.94
CA THR A 445 4.56 33.31 -3.21
C THR A 445 4.50 31.91 -3.79
N VAL A 446 3.68 31.07 -3.17
CA VAL A 446 3.40 29.67 -3.53
C VAL A 446 1.92 29.58 -3.96
N LYS A 447 1.53 28.54 -4.68
CA LYS A 447 0.09 28.27 -4.91
C LYS A 447 -0.51 27.54 -3.69
N GLU A 448 -1.81 27.69 -3.49
CA GLU A 448 -2.54 26.99 -2.42
C GLU A 448 -2.70 25.48 -2.69
N ASP A 449 -2.44 25.02 -3.92
CA ASP A 449 -2.47 23.60 -4.35
C ASP A 449 -1.09 22.91 -4.41
N ASP A 450 -0.01 23.55 -3.93
CA ASP A 450 1.34 22.97 -3.95
C ASP A 450 1.49 21.75 -3.02
N GLU A 451 2.11 20.67 -3.52
CA GLU A 451 2.30 19.42 -2.75
C GLU A 451 3.14 19.59 -1.47
N ASN A 452 3.95 20.66 -1.38
CA ASN A 452 4.93 20.91 -0.32
C ASN A 452 4.56 22.12 0.58
N LEU A 453 3.34 22.63 0.50
CA LEU A 453 2.93 23.88 1.16
C LEU A 453 3.29 23.94 2.67
N THR A 454 3.18 22.81 3.40
CA THR A 454 3.58 22.69 4.81
C THR A 454 5.04 23.08 5.05
N TRP A 455 5.97 22.69 4.18
CA TRP A 455 7.40 23.04 4.33
C TRP A 455 7.61 24.56 4.24
N PHE A 456 6.82 25.26 3.41
CA PHE A 456 6.90 26.72 3.33
C PHE A 456 6.34 27.41 4.58
N PHE A 457 5.33 26.84 5.25
CA PHE A 457 4.94 27.27 6.60
C PHE A 457 6.08 27.09 7.61
N ASP A 458 6.76 25.92 7.60
CA ASP A 458 7.87 25.63 8.52
C ASP A 458 9.11 26.54 8.33
N LYS A 459 9.22 27.28 7.22
CA LYS A 459 10.32 28.22 6.93
C LYS A 459 9.96 29.70 7.09
N ALA A 460 8.69 30.03 7.33
CA ALA A 460 8.18 31.39 7.36
C ALA A 460 7.85 31.86 8.79
N ASP A 461 8.06 33.16 9.05
CA ASP A 461 7.61 33.79 10.29
C ASP A 461 6.12 34.23 10.18
N GLY A 462 5.59 34.31 8.96
CA GLY A 462 4.19 34.65 8.69
C GLY A 462 3.73 34.31 7.27
N SER A 463 2.41 34.25 7.08
CA SER A 463 1.77 33.88 5.82
C SER A 463 0.41 34.55 5.60
N LEU A 464 -0.05 34.61 4.36
CA LEU A 464 -1.38 35.09 3.97
C LEU A 464 -1.88 34.40 2.70
N SER A 465 -3.02 33.71 2.76
CA SER A 465 -3.69 33.15 1.57
C SER A 465 -4.68 34.15 0.94
N ARG A 466 -4.72 34.17 -0.39
CA ARG A 466 -5.70 34.90 -1.21
C ARG A 466 -5.75 34.34 -2.64
N ASP A 467 -6.95 34.25 -3.21
CA ASP A 467 -7.20 33.96 -4.65
C ASP A 467 -6.43 32.71 -5.18
N GLY A 468 -6.30 31.67 -4.34
CA GLY A 468 -5.57 30.43 -4.65
C GLY A 468 -4.05 30.50 -4.53
N GLN A 469 -3.52 31.54 -3.89
CA GLN A 469 -2.08 31.81 -3.72
C GLN A 469 -1.76 32.14 -2.26
N VAL A 470 -0.61 31.70 -1.77
CA VAL A 470 -0.13 31.97 -0.42
C VAL A 470 1.16 32.79 -0.47
N LEU A 471 1.11 33.98 0.10
CA LEU A 471 2.27 34.81 0.43
C LEU A 471 2.93 34.28 1.70
N PHE A 472 4.26 34.22 1.72
CA PHE A 472 5.07 33.88 2.89
C PHE A 472 6.21 34.88 3.05
N TRP A 473 6.68 35.08 4.29
CA TRP A 473 7.84 35.91 4.59
C TRP A 473 8.60 35.45 5.84
N TYR A 474 9.87 35.85 5.94
CA TYR A 474 10.63 35.83 7.21
C TYR A 474 11.46 37.11 7.37
N GLY A 475 11.81 37.46 8.60
CA GLY A 475 12.66 38.60 8.95
C GLY A 475 11.95 39.96 9.00
N ALA A 476 10.62 40.01 9.01
CA ALA A 476 9.88 41.27 9.17
C ALA A 476 9.92 41.72 10.64
N GLU A 477 10.51 42.88 10.91
CA GLU A 477 10.85 43.31 12.29
C GLU A 477 9.77 44.16 12.96
N ASN A 478 8.82 44.68 12.18
CA ASN A 478 7.76 45.56 12.67
C ASN A 478 6.44 45.35 11.91
N GLY A 479 5.34 45.79 12.53
CA GLY A 479 3.99 45.63 11.98
C GLY A 479 3.69 46.50 10.76
N GLU A 480 4.50 47.52 10.45
CA GLU A 480 4.30 48.38 9.28
C GLU A 480 4.89 47.72 8.01
N GLU A 481 6.06 47.08 8.10
CA GLU A 481 6.62 46.21 7.04
C GLU A 481 5.59 45.14 6.61
N VAL A 482 5.04 44.39 7.58
CA VAL A 482 4.03 43.35 7.32
C VAL A 482 2.76 43.95 6.71
N LYS A 483 2.30 45.10 7.22
CA LYS A 483 1.11 45.80 6.72
C LYS A 483 1.29 46.31 5.28
N GLN A 484 2.45 46.84 4.92
CA GLN A 484 2.76 47.22 3.53
C GLN A 484 2.75 46.00 2.62
N LEU A 485 3.49 44.93 2.97
CA LEU A 485 3.57 43.69 2.20
C LEU A 485 2.19 43.06 1.98
N VAL A 486 1.35 43.04 3.03
CA VAL A 486 -0.04 42.55 2.98
C VAL A 486 -0.93 43.45 2.13
N GLN A 487 -0.74 44.77 2.12
CA GLN A 487 -1.50 45.69 1.27
C GLN A 487 -1.12 45.54 -0.21
N GLU A 488 0.17 45.42 -0.52
CA GLU A 488 0.66 45.20 -1.89
C GLU A 488 0.19 43.85 -2.46
N PHE A 489 0.24 42.77 -1.66
CA PHE A 489 -0.31 41.47 -2.05
C PHE A 489 -1.84 41.51 -2.22
N ASN A 490 -2.56 42.28 -1.40
CA ASN A 490 -4.01 42.47 -1.59
C ASN A 490 -4.38 43.38 -2.78
N ALA A 491 -3.46 44.20 -3.28
CA ALA A 491 -3.67 45.02 -4.46
C ALA A 491 -3.31 44.27 -5.77
N HIS A 492 -2.31 43.38 -5.73
CA HIS A 492 -1.67 42.84 -6.94
C HIS A 492 -1.47 41.32 -6.97
N GLY A 493 -1.69 40.58 -5.87
CA GLY A 493 -1.39 39.15 -5.77
C GLY A 493 0.06 38.84 -6.14
N ARG A 494 0.32 37.75 -6.88
CA ARG A 494 1.64 37.46 -7.48
C ARG A 494 2.24 38.58 -8.33
N GLN A 495 1.43 39.53 -8.82
CA GLN A 495 1.93 40.66 -9.62
C GLN A 495 2.57 41.79 -8.79
N MET A 496 2.56 41.72 -7.44
CA MET A 496 3.25 42.71 -6.58
C MET A 496 4.76 42.78 -6.86
N PHE A 497 5.36 41.67 -7.33
CA PHE A 497 6.77 41.59 -7.73
C PHE A 497 7.00 41.88 -9.23
N GLY A 498 5.96 42.32 -9.95
CA GLY A 498 5.98 42.73 -11.35
C GLY A 498 6.39 41.63 -12.35
N ASP A 499 6.81 42.07 -13.54
CA ASP A 499 7.34 41.22 -14.63
C ASP A 499 8.68 40.53 -14.31
N ILE A 500 9.15 40.63 -13.07
CA ILE A 500 10.45 40.14 -12.60
C ILE A 500 10.34 38.74 -11.99
N ASN A 501 9.11 38.29 -11.66
CA ASN A 501 8.83 36.91 -11.27
C ASN A 501 8.47 36.07 -12.52
N LEU A 502 9.22 34.99 -12.78
CA LEU A 502 9.01 34.10 -13.92
C LEU A 502 7.59 33.48 -13.94
N GLU A 503 7.05 33.15 -12.76
CA GLU A 503 5.71 32.59 -12.63
C GLU A 503 4.63 33.59 -13.07
N ALA A 504 4.80 34.88 -12.78
CA ALA A 504 3.86 35.92 -13.21
C ALA A 504 3.87 36.09 -14.75
N ARG A 505 5.04 35.93 -15.38
CA ARG A 505 5.16 35.96 -16.86
C ARG A 505 4.54 34.72 -17.50
N LEU A 506 4.71 33.54 -16.90
CA LEU A 506 4.07 32.30 -17.34
C LEU A 506 2.54 32.37 -17.21
N HIS A 507 2.02 32.91 -16.10
CA HIS A 507 0.59 33.12 -15.91
C HIS A 507 0.00 34.04 -16.99
N ARG A 508 0.64 35.20 -17.24
CA ARG A 508 0.20 36.12 -18.30
C ARG A 508 0.25 35.50 -19.69
N ALA A 509 1.25 34.66 -19.97
CA ALA A 509 1.32 33.93 -21.25
C ALA A 509 0.16 32.93 -21.40
N ALA A 510 -0.19 32.20 -20.34
CA ALA A 510 -1.35 31.30 -20.33
C ALA A 510 -2.68 32.07 -20.49
N GLU A 511 -2.85 33.20 -19.80
CA GLU A 511 -4.02 34.07 -19.94
C GLU A 511 -4.14 34.67 -21.35
N ALA A 512 -3.02 35.09 -21.95
CA ALA A 512 -2.98 35.58 -23.33
C ALA A 512 -3.38 34.47 -24.32
N ALA A 513 -2.83 33.26 -24.18
CA ALA A 513 -3.19 32.11 -25.02
C ALA A 513 -4.68 31.72 -24.86
N ALA A 514 -5.20 31.72 -23.63
CA ALA A 514 -6.62 31.44 -23.34
C ALA A 514 -7.58 32.49 -23.92
N ASN A 515 -7.13 33.73 -24.06
CA ASN A 515 -7.90 34.80 -24.73
C ASN A 515 -7.78 34.75 -26.26
N ILE A 516 -6.60 34.43 -26.81
CA ILE A 516 -6.42 34.19 -28.26
C ILE A 516 -7.28 33.02 -28.75
N GLY A 517 -7.41 31.96 -27.94
CA GLY A 517 -8.29 30.81 -28.23
C GLY A 517 -9.78 31.14 -28.38
N LYS A 518 -10.22 32.34 -27.98
CA LYS A 518 -11.59 32.84 -28.20
C LYS A 518 -11.75 33.70 -29.47
N GLY A 519 -10.66 33.95 -30.21
CA GLY A 519 -10.61 34.94 -31.29
C GLY A 519 -11.17 34.51 -32.65
N PHE A 520 -11.47 33.23 -32.87
CA PHE A 520 -11.96 32.71 -34.16
C PHE A 520 -13.38 32.13 -34.06
N GLY A 521 -14.39 33.00 -34.14
CA GLY A 521 -15.79 32.60 -34.24
C GLY A 521 -16.74 33.78 -34.49
N ALA A 522 -17.51 33.71 -35.59
CA ALA A 522 -18.61 34.59 -35.98
C ALA A 522 -18.31 36.11 -36.09
N SER A 523 -18.28 36.61 -37.33
CA SER A 523 -18.30 38.04 -37.64
C SER A 523 -19.73 38.61 -37.67
N GLY A 524 -19.92 39.77 -37.02
CA GLY A 524 -20.95 40.74 -37.41
C GLY A 524 -22.24 40.81 -36.58
N ALA A 525 -22.25 41.70 -35.57
CA ALA A 525 -23.45 42.44 -35.16
C ALA A 525 -23.07 43.75 -34.44
N SER A 526 -23.85 44.81 -34.71
CA SER A 526 -24.08 46.04 -33.93
C SER A 526 -23.11 46.46 -32.81
N VAL A 527 -22.49 47.63 -32.98
CA VAL A 527 -22.01 48.47 -31.87
C VAL A 527 -23.19 48.98 -31.05
N GLU A 528 -23.19 48.79 -29.72
CA GLU A 528 -23.96 49.67 -28.82
C GLU A 528 -23.30 49.83 -27.44
N GLN A 529 -23.39 51.05 -26.88
CA GLN A 529 -22.91 51.37 -25.53
C GLN A 529 -24.08 51.48 -24.54
N LYS A 530 -24.02 50.76 -23.40
CA LYS A 530 -24.53 51.18 -22.08
C LYS A 530 -23.75 50.40 -21.01
N ARG A 531 -22.99 51.06 -20.12
CA ARG A 531 -23.42 51.72 -18.86
C ARG A 531 -24.01 50.74 -17.83
N ALA A 532 -23.32 50.62 -16.71
CA ALA A 532 -23.83 49.95 -15.51
C ALA A 532 -24.94 50.78 -14.84
N PHE A 533 -25.85 50.08 -14.16
CA PHE A 533 -26.71 50.66 -13.13
C PHE A 533 -26.85 49.69 -11.96
N SER A 534 -26.71 50.22 -10.75
CA SER A 534 -27.20 49.59 -9.54
C SER A 534 -28.56 50.15 -9.20
N THR A 535 -29.45 49.33 -8.64
CA THR A 535 -30.51 49.83 -7.74
C THR A 535 -30.94 48.76 -6.75
N THR A 536 -31.10 49.18 -5.50
CA THR A 536 -31.72 48.42 -4.41
C THR A 536 -33.21 48.77 -4.28
N THR A 537 -33.85 48.21 -3.24
CA THR A 537 -35.15 48.60 -2.63
C THR A 537 -36.43 47.85 -3.04
N ASN A 538 -36.80 46.91 -2.16
CA ASN A 538 -38.08 46.85 -1.44
C ASN A 538 -39.42 47.09 -2.16
N ALA A 539 -40.17 45.99 -2.25
CA ALA A 539 -41.48 45.80 -1.60
C ALA A 539 -42.67 46.72 -1.95
N LEU A 540 -43.72 46.08 -2.48
CA LEU A 540 -45.11 46.38 -2.11
C LEU A 540 -45.86 45.09 -1.75
N ARG A 541 -46.98 45.24 -1.05
CA ARG A 541 -47.76 44.15 -0.41
C ARG A 541 -49.22 44.23 -0.84
N MET A 542 -50.01 43.20 -0.47
CA MET A 542 -51.46 43.07 -0.69
C MET A 542 -51.85 42.57 -2.10
N ASN A 543 -52.96 41.84 -2.30
CA ASN A 543 -54.03 41.50 -1.34
C ASN A 543 -54.54 40.04 -1.44
N ARG A 544 -55.31 39.62 -0.43
CA ARG A 544 -55.82 38.24 -0.24
C ARG A 544 -57.00 37.88 -1.15
N ALA A 545 -57.06 36.61 -1.54
CA ALA A 545 -58.30 35.84 -1.72
C ALA A 545 -58.23 34.55 -0.88
N LYS A 546 -59.38 34.03 -0.40
CA LYS A 546 -59.46 32.83 0.47
C LYS A 546 -60.09 31.65 -0.27
N ARG A 547 -59.56 30.43 -0.08
CA ARG A 547 -60.28 29.14 -0.06
C ARG A 547 -59.39 28.05 0.64
N PRO A 548 -59.90 26.84 0.96
CA PRO A 548 -59.70 26.27 2.29
C PRO A 548 -58.41 25.47 2.52
N THR A 549 -58.08 25.31 3.80
CA THR A 549 -56.99 24.48 4.31
C THR A 549 -57.34 22.99 4.27
N VAL A 550 -56.63 22.22 3.45
CA VAL A 550 -56.42 20.78 3.66
C VAL A 550 -55.09 20.61 4.41
N ALA A 551 -55.05 19.72 5.40
CA ALA A 551 -53.84 19.46 6.18
C ALA A 551 -52.83 18.63 5.37
N VAL A 552 -51.95 19.30 4.62
CA VAL A 552 -50.83 18.66 3.93
C VAL A 552 -49.73 18.35 4.95
N ASN A 553 -49.63 17.09 5.37
CA ASN A 553 -48.42 16.60 6.05
C ASN A 553 -47.23 16.73 5.10
N SER A 554 -46.32 17.66 5.40
CA SER A 554 -45.15 17.95 4.57
C SER A 554 -44.07 16.87 4.72
N PHE A 555 -44.29 15.71 4.10
CA PHE A 555 -43.21 14.77 3.85
C PHE A 555 -42.12 15.46 3.02
N ARG A 556 -40.88 15.48 3.54
CA ARG A 556 -39.71 15.97 2.79
C ARG A 556 -39.38 14.98 1.68
N THR A 557 -40.00 15.13 0.52
CA THR A 557 -39.57 14.45 -0.71
C THR A 557 -38.26 15.05 -1.17
N TYR A 558 -37.15 14.41 -0.81
CA TYR A 558 -35.86 14.66 -1.46
C TYR A 558 -35.99 14.27 -2.93
N ALA A 559 -35.77 15.22 -3.84
CA ALA A 559 -35.58 14.90 -5.25
C ALA A 559 -34.25 14.16 -5.39
N THR A 560 -34.32 12.87 -5.72
CA THR A 560 -33.12 12.04 -5.93
C THR A 560 -32.63 12.20 -7.37
N THR A 561 -31.31 12.33 -7.54
CA THR A 561 -30.65 12.42 -8.85
C THR A 561 -30.40 11.05 -9.48
N ASN A 562 -30.58 9.95 -8.72
CA ASN A 562 -30.55 8.59 -9.25
C ASN A 562 -31.80 8.34 -10.14
N PRO A 563 -31.63 8.00 -11.43
CA PRO A 563 -32.75 7.83 -12.37
C PRO A 563 -33.56 6.55 -12.15
N ASN A 564 -33.10 5.62 -11.31
CA ASN A 564 -33.76 4.34 -11.00
C ASN A 564 -33.64 4.08 -9.49
N PRO A 565 -34.25 4.91 -8.63
CA PRO A 565 -33.98 4.89 -7.19
C PRO A 565 -34.51 3.60 -6.51
N PRO A 566 -33.88 3.15 -5.41
CA PRO A 566 -34.32 1.96 -4.68
C PRO A 566 -35.78 2.00 -4.24
N LEU A 567 -36.43 0.84 -4.32
CA LEU A 567 -37.79 0.70 -3.80
C LEU A 567 -37.76 0.51 -2.28
N GLY A 568 -36.84 -0.30 -1.77
CA GLY A 568 -36.77 -0.65 -0.35
C GLY A 568 -38.12 -1.16 0.15
N GLU A 569 -38.61 -0.57 1.24
CA GLU A 569 -39.91 -0.89 1.85
C GLU A 569 -41.11 -0.68 0.90
N LYS A 570 -40.98 0.15 -0.15
CA LYS A 570 -42.07 0.40 -1.11
C LYS A 570 -42.37 -0.80 -2.00
N ASN A 571 -41.51 -1.82 -2.02
CA ASN A 571 -41.75 -3.07 -2.75
C ASN A 571 -42.56 -4.09 -1.91
N ILE A 572 -42.73 -3.86 -0.61
CA ILE A 572 -43.47 -4.76 0.29
C ILE A 572 -44.94 -4.84 -0.19
N SER A 573 -45.27 -6.03 -0.68
CA SER A 573 -46.56 -6.40 -1.25
C SER A 573 -46.94 -7.85 -0.88
N ASN A 574 -45.96 -8.67 -0.52
CA ASN A 574 -46.12 -10.00 0.05
C ASN A 574 -45.76 -9.99 1.54
N THR A 575 -46.51 -10.75 2.34
CA THR A 575 -46.35 -10.89 3.80
C THR A 575 -46.25 -12.35 4.26
N GLN A 576 -46.27 -13.30 3.33
CA GLN A 576 -46.11 -14.74 3.61
C GLN A 576 -44.70 -15.20 3.21
N PRO A 577 -44.03 -16.08 3.98
CA PRO A 577 -42.72 -16.58 3.62
C PRO A 577 -42.74 -17.43 2.35
N ALA A 578 -41.88 -17.08 1.38
CA ALA A 578 -41.77 -17.83 0.13
C ALA A 578 -40.98 -19.14 0.32
N LYS A 579 -41.50 -20.21 -0.28
CA LYS A 579 -40.85 -21.53 -0.40
C LYS A 579 -39.79 -21.46 -1.49
N VAL A 580 -38.54 -21.69 -1.13
CA VAL A 580 -37.40 -21.64 -2.07
C VAL A 580 -36.83 -23.04 -2.32
N ALA A 581 -36.51 -23.35 -3.59
CA ALA A 581 -35.68 -24.50 -3.96
C ALA A 581 -34.34 -24.03 -4.57
N LEU A 582 -33.24 -24.67 -4.17
CA LEU A 582 -31.90 -24.38 -4.70
C LEU A 582 -31.36 -25.61 -5.45
N ILE A 583 -31.22 -25.50 -6.77
CA ILE A 583 -30.73 -26.57 -7.65
C ILE A 583 -29.25 -26.31 -7.97
N GLY A 584 -28.34 -27.22 -7.60
CA GLY A 584 -26.90 -27.06 -7.84
C GLY A 584 -26.07 -26.62 -6.61
N ALA A 585 -26.60 -26.82 -5.40
CA ALA A 585 -26.11 -26.22 -4.14
C ALA A 585 -24.70 -26.63 -3.64
N ARG A 586 -23.86 -27.30 -4.45
CA ARG A 586 -22.47 -27.66 -4.08
C ARG A 586 -21.50 -26.46 -4.13
N GLY A 587 -21.74 -25.49 -5.01
CA GLY A 587 -20.80 -24.38 -5.25
C GLY A 587 -20.70 -23.39 -4.07
N TYR A 588 -19.58 -22.67 -3.98
CA TYR A 588 -19.37 -21.64 -2.95
C TYR A 588 -20.51 -20.59 -2.94
N THR A 589 -20.98 -20.17 -4.12
CA THR A 589 -22.16 -19.31 -4.30
C THR A 589 -23.44 -19.91 -3.69
N GLY A 590 -23.64 -21.22 -3.83
CA GLY A 590 -24.79 -21.93 -3.26
C GLY A 590 -24.78 -21.87 -1.73
N GLN A 591 -23.63 -22.15 -1.10
CA GLN A 591 -23.49 -22.03 0.35
C GLN A 591 -23.64 -20.57 0.83
N ALA A 592 -23.10 -19.60 0.10
CA ALA A 592 -23.27 -18.18 0.42
C ALA A 592 -24.75 -17.76 0.37
N LEU A 593 -25.52 -18.26 -0.61
CA LEU A 593 -26.96 -18.02 -0.69
C LEU A 593 -27.74 -18.77 0.41
N ILE A 594 -27.36 -20.00 0.77
CA ILE A 594 -27.97 -20.73 1.90
C ILE A 594 -27.84 -19.95 3.20
N ASN A 595 -26.66 -19.36 3.47
CA ASN A 595 -26.44 -18.54 4.66
C ASN A 595 -27.34 -17.29 4.67
N LEU A 596 -27.48 -16.61 3.52
CA LEU A 596 -28.39 -15.46 3.35
C LEU A 596 -29.86 -15.86 3.54
N LEU A 597 -30.30 -16.98 2.95
CA LEU A 597 -31.65 -17.52 3.13
C LEU A 597 -31.92 -17.97 4.58
N ASN A 598 -30.90 -18.36 5.35
CA ASN A 598 -31.06 -18.62 6.78
C ASN A 598 -31.38 -17.31 7.55
N ALA A 599 -30.75 -16.20 7.20
CA ALA A 599 -30.99 -14.89 7.83
C ALA A 599 -32.29 -14.20 7.38
N HIS A 600 -32.73 -14.40 6.13
CA HIS A 600 -33.89 -13.67 5.57
C HIS A 600 -35.22 -14.05 6.24
N PRO A 601 -35.99 -13.12 6.86
CA PRO A 601 -37.21 -13.47 7.61
C PRO A 601 -38.27 -14.17 6.74
N ASN A 602 -38.57 -13.63 5.56
CA ASN A 602 -39.67 -14.10 4.71
C ASN A 602 -39.27 -15.13 3.62
N MET A 603 -38.21 -15.92 3.85
CA MET A 603 -37.84 -17.02 2.95
C MET A 603 -37.56 -18.33 3.70
N ASP A 604 -38.14 -19.41 3.20
CA ASP A 604 -38.06 -20.77 3.75
C ASP A 604 -37.50 -21.70 2.66
N LEU A 605 -36.21 -22.02 2.77
CA LEU A 605 -35.55 -23.01 1.91
C LEU A 605 -36.17 -24.40 2.21
N ARG A 606 -36.74 -25.02 1.18
CA ARG A 606 -37.41 -26.32 1.27
C ARG A 606 -36.56 -27.45 0.72
N HIS A 607 -36.03 -27.28 -0.48
CA HIS A 607 -35.35 -28.33 -1.23
C HIS A 607 -33.99 -27.86 -1.75
N VAL A 608 -33.00 -28.75 -1.74
CA VAL A 608 -31.59 -28.44 -2.02
C VAL A 608 -30.97 -29.59 -2.80
N SER A 609 -30.87 -29.43 -4.13
CA SER A 609 -30.38 -30.50 -5.03
C SER A 609 -28.87 -30.44 -5.24
N SER A 610 -28.19 -31.56 -5.02
CA SER A 610 -26.76 -31.78 -5.27
C SER A 610 -26.44 -33.28 -5.40
N ARG A 611 -26.22 -33.74 -6.63
CA ARG A 611 -25.87 -35.14 -6.99
C ARG A 611 -24.75 -35.76 -6.14
N GLU A 612 -23.79 -34.95 -5.69
CA GLU A 612 -22.57 -35.40 -4.99
C GLU A 612 -22.66 -35.26 -3.46
N LEU A 613 -23.68 -34.57 -2.96
CA LEU A 613 -23.97 -34.44 -1.53
C LEU A 613 -25.25 -35.17 -1.13
N ALA A 614 -26.01 -35.72 -2.09
CA ALA A 614 -27.26 -36.42 -1.88
C ALA A 614 -27.22 -37.40 -0.69
N GLY A 615 -28.24 -37.33 0.18
CA GLY A 615 -28.33 -38.09 1.42
C GLY A 615 -27.57 -37.52 2.63
N LYS A 616 -26.81 -36.42 2.47
CA LYS A 616 -26.16 -35.71 3.59
C LYS A 616 -27.07 -34.59 4.13
N LYS A 617 -27.05 -34.36 5.43
CA LYS A 617 -27.73 -33.23 6.08
C LYS A 617 -27.04 -31.90 5.75
N LEU A 618 -27.82 -30.90 5.33
CA LEU A 618 -27.38 -29.54 5.07
C LEU A 618 -26.78 -28.91 6.34
N GLN A 619 -25.78 -28.03 6.16
CA GLN A 619 -25.13 -27.26 7.22
C GLN A 619 -25.28 -25.76 6.94
N GLY A 620 -25.38 -24.94 7.98
CA GLY A 620 -25.59 -23.49 7.86
C GLY A 620 -27.03 -23.04 7.59
N TYR A 621 -28.01 -23.95 7.72
CA TYR A 621 -29.44 -23.64 7.69
C TYR A 621 -30.11 -24.24 8.93
N GLU A 622 -30.75 -23.40 9.75
CA GLU A 622 -31.20 -23.75 11.10
C GLU A 622 -32.73 -23.74 11.24
N LYS A 623 -33.43 -23.03 10.36
CA LYS A 623 -34.91 -23.00 10.31
C LYS A 623 -35.57 -24.35 10.04
N ARG A 624 -34.85 -25.30 9.43
CA ARG A 624 -35.35 -26.59 8.95
C ARG A 624 -34.23 -27.60 8.85
N GLU A 625 -34.49 -28.85 9.23
CA GLU A 625 -33.61 -29.95 8.87
C GLU A 625 -33.80 -30.31 7.39
N ILE A 626 -32.80 -30.06 6.56
CA ILE A 626 -32.81 -30.36 5.12
C ILE A 626 -31.73 -31.41 4.83
N THR A 627 -32.06 -32.36 3.96
CA THR A 627 -31.10 -33.32 3.39
C THR A 627 -30.88 -32.95 1.92
N TYR A 628 -29.64 -33.03 1.43
CA TYR A 628 -29.36 -32.84 0.01
C TYR A 628 -30.07 -33.93 -0.81
N GLU A 629 -30.72 -33.52 -1.89
CA GLU A 629 -31.45 -34.40 -2.81
C GLU A 629 -30.70 -34.54 -4.14
N ASN A 630 -31.13 -35.47 -4.99
CA ASN A 630 -30.70 -35.56 -6.39
C ASN A 630 -31.94 -35.43 -7.29
N LEU A 631 -32.58 -34.26 -7.24
CA LEU A 631 -33.79 -33.98 -8.02
C LEU A 631 -33.48 -34.05 -9.52
N SER A 632 -34.24 -34.85 -10.26
CA SER A 632 -34.27 -34.84 -11.72
C SER A 632 -35.24 -33.76 -12.24
N PRO A 633 -35.20 -33.41 -13.53
CA PRO A 633 -36.21 -32.54 -14.13
C PRO A 633 -37.64 -33.05 -13.91
N GLU A 634 -37.86 -34.36 -13.93
CA GLU A 634 -39.18 -34.97 -13.71
C GLU A 634 -39.68 -34.85 -12.26
N ASP A 635 -38.77 -34.73 -11.28
CA ASP A 635 -39.14 -34.46 -9.88
C ASP A 635 -39.45 -32.96 -9.70
N VAL A 636 -38.63 -32.09 -10.28
CA VAL A 636 -38.86 -30.63 -10.33
C VAL A 636 -40.21 -30.30 -10.96
N ARG A 637 -40.57 -30.98 -12.07
CA ARG A 637 -41.87 -30.81 -12.75
C ARG A 637 -43.05 -31.14 -11.83
N LYS A 638 -42.97 -32.24 -11.07
CA LYS A 638 -44.01 -32.62 -10.09
C LYS A 638 -44.14 -31.62 -8.95
N MET A 639 -43.01 -31.24 -8.35
CA MET A 639 -42.98 -30.24 -7.27
C MET A 639 -43.52 -28.88 -7.72
N SER A 640 -43.26 -28.49 -8.97
CA SER A 640 -43.82 -27.29 -9.58
C SER A 640 -45.34 -27.42 -9.78
N ALA A 641 -45.82 -28.56 -10.29
CA ALA A 641 -47.25 -28.83 -10.47
C ALA A 641 -48.06 -28.89 -9.15
N ASN A 642 -47.42 -29.32 -8.06
CA ASN A 642 -48.01 -29.34 -6.72
C ASN A 642 -48.15 -27.94 -6.08
N GLY A 643 -47.39 -26.94 -6.55
CA GLY A 643 -47.23 -25.67 -5.83
C GLY A 643 -46.35 -25.77 -4.57
N ASP A 644 -45.47 -26.78 -4.49
CA ASP A 644 -44.59 -27.04 -3.33
C ASP A 644 -43.50 -25.97 -3.16
N ILE A 645 -43.20 -25.22 -4.22
CA ILE A 645 -42.16 -24.20 -4.32
C ILE A 645 -42.74 -22.95 -4.97
N ASP A 646 -42.34 -21.77 -4.48
CA ASP A 646 -42.73 -20.48 -5.06
C ASP A 646 -41.59 -19.91 -5.94
N CYS A 647 -40.33 -20.04 -5.48
CA CYS A 647 -39.13 -19.59 -6.19
C CYS A 647 -38.07 -20.69 -6.37
N TRP A 648 -37.52 -20.79 -7.58
CA TRP A 648 -36.46 -21.72 -7.97
C TRP A 648 -35.16 -20.97 -8.28
N VAL A 649 -34.05 -21.37 -7.65
CA VAL A 649 -32.72 -20.81 -7.95
C VAL A 649 -31.87 -21.88 -8.63
N MET A 650 -31.44 -21.59 -9.86
CA MET A 650 -30.59 -22.47 -10.67
C MET A 650 -29.12 -22.07 -10.47
N ALA A 651 -28.45 -22.74 -9.54
CA ALA A 651 -27.01 -22.62 -9.24
C ALA A 651 -26.18 -23.68 -10.00
N LEU A 652 -26.54 -23.93 -11.26
CA LEU A 652 -25.97 -24.98 -12.10
C LEU A 652 -24.84 -24.44 -13.01
N PRO A 653 -23.97 -25.33 -13.55
CA PRO A 653 -23.02 -24.96 -14.60
C PRO A 653 -23.74 -24.53 -15.89
N ASN A 654 -23.10 -23.65 -16.67
CA ASN A 654 -23.60 -23.25 -17.99
C ASN A 654 -23.87 -24.46 -18.90
N GLY A 655 -24.95 -24.38 -19.68
CA GLY A 655 -25.47 -25.42 -20.57
C GLY A 655 -26.37 -26.46 -19.89
N ILE A 656 -26.60 -26.35 -18.57
CA ILE A 656 -27.30 -27.35 -17.76
C ILE A 656 -28.64 -26.84 -17.22
N CYS A 657 -28.91 -25.52 -17.23
CA CYS A 657 -30.13 -24.98 -16.65
C CYS A 657 -31.40 -25.35 -17.42
N LYS A 658 -31.32 -25.46 -18.75
CA LYS A 658 -32.50 -25.59 -19.62
C LYS A 658 -33.48 -26.73 -19.24
N PRO A 659 -33.05 -27.99 -19.06
CA PRO A 659 -33.99 -29.06 -18.70
C PRO A 659 -34.73 -28.84 -17.37
N PHE A 660 -34.13 -28.12 -16.42
CA PHE A 660 -34.78 -27.79 -15.15
C PHE A 660 -35.72 -26.57 -15.26
N VAL A 661 -35.39 -25.59 -16.11
CA VAL A 661 -36.31 -24.49 -16.47
C VAL A 661 -37.53 -25.03 -17.21
N ASP A 662 -37.32 -25.82 -18.26
CA ASP A 662 -38.39 -26.43 -19.05
C ASP A 662 -39.33 -27.26 -18.14
N ALA A 663 -38.78 -27.98 -17.15
CA ALA A 663 -39.56 -28.74 -16.18
C ALA A 663 -40.42 -27.89 -15.23
N VAL A 664 -39.92 -26.73 -14.77
CA VAL A 664 -40.74 -25.80 -13.97
C VAL A 664 -41.86 -25.21 -14.84
N ASP A 665 -41.53 -24.82 -16.07
CA ASP A 665 -42.46 -24.25 -17.05
C ASP A 665 -43.54 -25.24 -17.50
N GLU A 666 -43.22 -26.54 -17.65
CA GLU A 666 -44.20 -27.61 -17.90
C GLU A 666 -45.08 -27.92 -16.68
N GLY A 667 -44.52 -27.84 -15.47
CA GLY A 667 -45.20 -28.26 -14.25
C GLY A 667 -46.26 -27.26 -13.79
N SER A 668 -45.96 -25.96 -13.78
CA SER A 668 -46.84 -24.93 -13.23
C SER A 668 -47.37 -23.97 -14.29
N GLN A 669 -48.69 -23.86 -14.37
CA GLN A 669 -49.37 -22.79 -15.12
C GLN A 669 -49.44 -21.45 -14.34
N THR A 670 -48.84 -21.39 -13.14
CA THR A 670 -48.81 -20.19 -12.30
C THR A 670 -47.40 -19.62 -12.18
N GLY A 671 -47.30 -18.32 -11.89
CA GLY A 671 -46.10 -17.51 -12.10
C GLY A 671 -44.93 -17.75 -11.11
N ASN A 672 -44.43 -18.98 -11.01
CA ASN A 672 -43.22 -19.29 -10.26
C ASN A 672 -42.04 -18.42 -10.71
N VAL A 673 -41.27 -17.90 -9.77
CA VAL A 673 -40.04 -17.12 -10.05
C VAL A 673 -38.88 -18.09 -10.25
N ILE A 674 -38.11 -17.93 -11.33
CA ILE A 674 -36.86 -18.64 -11.57
C ILE A 674 -35.73 -17.62 -11.67
N VAL A 675 -34.69 -17.81 -10.86
CA VAL A 675 -33.44 -17.02 -10.93
C VAL A 675 -32.30 -17.93 -11.38
N ASP A 676 -31.74 -17.67 -12.56
CA ASP A 676 -30.57 -18.37 -13.07
C ASP A 676 -29.27 -17.66 -12.66
N LEU A 677 -28.32 -18.41 -12.09
CA LEU A 677 -26.98 -17.91 -11.75
C LEU A 677 -25.94 -18.21 -12.86
N SER A 678 -26.28 -19.09 -13.79
CA SER A 678 -25.44 -19.42 -14.96
C SER A 678 -25.38 -18.26 -15.95
N ALA A 679 -24.71 -18.47 -17.09
CA ALA A 679 -24.73 -17.52 -18.20
C ALA A 679 -25.80 -17.82 -19.27
N ASP A 680 -26.55 -18.92 -19.16
CA ASP A 680 -27.38 -19.50 -20.22
C ASP A 680 -28.43 -18.51 -20.74
N TYR A 681 -29.05 -17.73 -19.84
CA TYR A 681 -30.15 -16.81 -20.19
C TYR A 681 -29.77 -15.32 -20.14
N ARG A 682 -28.51 -14.95 -19.88
CA ARG A 682 -28.08 -13.54 -19.76
C ARG A 682 -28.18 -12.73 -21.06
N PHE A 683 -28.41 -13.41 -22.18
CA PHE A 683 -28.57 -12.85 -23.52
C PHE A 683 -29.96 -13.12 -24.13
N ASP A 684 -30.89 -13.78 -23.42
CA ASP A 684 -32.25 -14.04 -23.91
C ASP A 684 -33.17 -12.85 -23.57
N PRO A 685 -33.75 -12.14 -24.55
CA PRO A 685 -34.63 -10.99 -24.30
C PRO A 685 -35.94 -11.35 -23.57
N LYS A 686 -36.28 -12.64 -23.45
CA LYS A 686 -37.41 -13.12 -22.62
C LYS A 686 -37.11 -13.08 -21.13
N TRP A 687 -35.82 -13.09 -20.76
CA TRP A 687 -35.37 -13.06 -19.37
C TRP A 687 -35.05 -11.61 -18.96
N THR A 688 -35.35 -11.28 -17.70
CA THR A 688 -34.97 -9.98 -17.14
C THR A 688 -33.58 -10.06 -16.54
N TYR A 689 -32.66 -9.22 -17.00
CA TYR A 689 -31.31 -9.14 -16.46
C TYR A 689 -31.36 -8.53 -15.04
N GLY A 690 -30.87 -9.28 -14.05
CA GLY A 690 -31.06 -8.99 -12.63
C GLY A 690 -30.05 -8.01 -12.05
N LEU A 691 -29.96 -6.78 -12.59
CA LEU A 691 -29.08 -5.71 -12.09
C LEU A 691 -29.91 -4.48 -11.66
N PRO A 692 -30.52 -4.47 -10.44
CA PRO A 692 -31.49 -3.47 -10.00
C PRO A 692 -31.02 -2.02 -10.05
N GLU A 693 -29.72 -1.78 -9.96
CA GLU A 693 -29.13 -0.44 -10.03
C GLU A 693 -29.20 0.16 -11.45
N LEU A 694 -29.16 -0.68 -12.50
CA LEU A 694 -29.13 -0.27 -13.92
C LEU A 694 -30.42 -0.62 -14.68
N VAL A 695 -31.03 -1.77 -14.38
CA VAL A 695 -32.30 -2.22 -14.97
C VAL A 695 -33.45 -1.72 -14.11
N GLU A 696 -34.50 -1.21 -14.77
CA GLU A 696 -35.67 -0.63 -14.09
C GLU A 696 -36.25 -1.60 -13.05
N ARG A 697 -36.27 -1.19 -11.77
CA ARG A 697 -36.69 -2.04 -10.66
C ARG A 697 -38.12 -2.58 -10.82
N SER A 698 -39.01 -1.83 -11.49
CA SER A 698 -40.39 -2.27 -11.80
C SER A 698 -40.44 -3.48 -12.75
N LYS A 699 -39.45 -3.64 -13.63
CA LYS A 699 -39.32 -4.79 -14.53
C LYS A 699 -38.91 -6.04 -13.76
N ILE A 700 -37.93 -5.91 -12.85
CA ILE A 700 -37.46 -7.01 -12.00
C ILE A 700 -38.57 -7.45 -11.02
N ALA A 701 -39.28 -6.50 -10.40
CA ALA A 701 -40.40 -6.78 -9.51
C ALA A 701 -41.62 -7.45 -10.19
N ARG A 702 -41.64 -7.52 -11.53
CA ARG A 702 -42.65 -8.23 -12.34
C ARG A 702 -42.08 -9.44 -13.07
N ALA A 703 -40.80 -9.77 -12.89
CA ALA A 703 -40.12 -10.80 -13.66
C ALA A 703 -40.22 -12.17 -12.99
N THR A 704 -40.88 -13.11 -13.67
CA THR A 704 -40.87 -14.52 -13.28
C THR A 704 -39.61 -15.26 -13.78
N ARG A 705 -38.86 -14.71 -14.74
CA ARG A 705 -37.64 -15.30 -15.32
C ARG A 705 -36.51 -14.28 -15.24
N ILE A 706 -35.55 -14.48 -14.33
CA ILE A 706 -34.46 -13.54 -14.03
C ILE A 706 -33.10 -14.19 -14.28
N ALA A 707 -32.30 -13.57 -15.16
CA ALA A 707 -30.93 -13.98 -15.41
C ALA A 707 -29.99 -13.12 -14.54
N ASN A 708 -29.35 -13.74 -13.56
CA ASN A 708 -28.49 -13.02 -12.62
C ASN A 708 -27.16 -12.62 -13.31
N PRO A 709 -26.68 -11.37 -13.11
CA PRO A 709 -25.38 -10.91 -13.59
C PRO A 709 -24.22 -11.82 -13.23
N GLY A 710 -23.21 -11.85 -14.09
CA GLY A 710 -21.90 -12.42 -13.79
C GLY A 710 -21.07 -11.50 -12.90
N CYS A 711 -20.28 -12.07 -11.99
CA CYS A 711 -19.56 -11.31 -10.97
C CYS A 711 -18.67 -10.19 -11.53
N TYR A 712 -17.83 -10.48 -12.53
CA TYR A 712 -17.03 -9.43 -13.16
C TYR A 712 -17.92 -8.40 -13.90
N ALA A 713 -18.97 -8.87 -14.58
CA ALA A 713 -19.88 -8.02 -15.33
C ALA A 713 -20.63 -7.04 -14.41
N THR A 714 -21.03 -7.43 -13.20
CA THR A 714 -21.67 -6.57 -12.21
C THR A 714 -20.82 -5.34 -11.90
N ALA A 715 -19.57 -5.54 -11.49
CA ALA A 715 -18.68 -4.45 -11.08
C ALA A 715 -18.24 -3.58 -12.27
N ALA A 716 -17.96 -4.18 -13.44
CA ALA A 716 -17.60 -3.44 -14.63
C ALA A 716 -18.76 -2.59 -15.19
N GLN A 717 -20.00 -3.10 -15.19
CA GLN A 717 -21.17 -2.31 -15.59
C GLN A 717 -21.38 -1.11 -14.67
N LEU A 718 -21.31 -1.29 -13.36
CA LEU A 718 -21.48 -0.19 -12.40
C LEU A 718 -20.31 0.80 -12.44
N GLY A 719 -19.10 0.34 -12.77
CA GLY A 719 -17.92 1.16 -13.00
C GLY A 719 -17.82 1.81 -14.39
N ILE A 720 -18.82 1.67 -15.26
CA ILE A 720 -18.85 2.30 -16.60
C ILE A 720 -20.17 3.05 -16.85
N ALA A 721 -21.31 2.58 -16.35
CA ALA A 721 -22.64 3.12 -16.64
C ALA A 721 -22.81 4.65 -16.47
N PRO A 722 -22.25 5.32 -15.44
CA PRO A 722 -22.33 6.79 -15.32
C PRO A 722 -21.60 7.55 -16.44
N LEU A 723 -20.67 6.89 -17.13
CA LEU A 723 -19.82 7.46 -18.18
C LEU A 723 -20.17 7.01 -19.60
N VAL A 724 -21.14 6.09 -19.78
CA VAL A 724 -21.65 5.70 -21.11
C VAL A 724 -22.06 6.92 -21.97
N PRO A 725 -22.73 7.97 -21.45
CA PRO A 725 -23.04 9.16 -22.24
C PRO A 725 -21.82 9.99 -22.68
N PHE A 726 -20.64 9.76 -22.10
CA PHE A 726 -19.43 10.57 -22.24
C PHE A 726 -18.27 9.84 -22.94
N LEU A 727 -18.45 8.60 -23.38
CA LEU A 727 -17.40 7.79 -24.01
C LEU A 727 -16.87 8.44 -25.31
N GLY A 728 -15.55 8.58 -25.38
CA GLY A 728 -14.80 8.97 -26.58
C GLY A 728 -14.17 7.80 -27.34
N GLY A 729 -14.37 6.57 -26.85
CA GLY A 729 -13.79 5.34 -27.38
C GLY A 729 -14.14 4.13 -26.52
N GLN A 730 -13.62 2.95 -26.89
CA GLN A 730 -13.85 1.70 -26.17
C GLN A 730 -13.23 1.73 -24.75
N PRO A 731 -14.00 1.46 -23.69
CA PRO A 731 -13.46 1.23 -22.34
C PRO A 731 -12.62 -0.06 -22.28
N THR A 732 -11.45 0.01 -21.65
CA THR A 732 -10.61 -1.17 -21.37
C THR A 732 -10.63 -1.49 -19.88
N THR A 733 -10.98 -2.74 -19.57
CA THR A 733 -11.32 -3.20 -18.22
C THR A 733 -10.39 -4.35 -17.82
N PHE A 734 -9.45 -4.10 -16.91
CA PHE A 734 -8.64 -5.16 -16.29
C PHE A 734 -9.29 -5.58 -14.98
N GLY A 735 -9.50 -6.88 -14.76
CA GLY A 735 -10.21 -7.38 -13.58
C GLY A 735 -9.53 -8.58 -12.94
N VAL A 736 -9.22 -8.52 -11.64
CA VAL A 736 -8.64 -9.63 -10.87
C VAL A 736 -9.64 -10.14 -9.84
N SER A 737 -9.92 -11.46 -9.83
CA SER A 737 -10.79 -12.11 -8.84
C SER A 737 -10.06 -13.10 -7.94
N GLY A 738 -10.70 -13.43 -6.81
CA GLY A 738 -10.30 -14.52 -5.93
C GLY A 738 -10.70 -15.88 -6.50
N TYR A 739 -9.93 -16.91 -6.13
CA TYR A 739 -10.00 -18.22 -6.77
C TYR A 739 -11.30 -19.00 -6.55
N SER A 740 -12.15 -18.61 -5.59
CA SER A 740 -13.51 -19.14 -5.47
C SER A 740 -14.36 -18.92 -6.73
N GLY A 741 -14.04 -17.91 -7.55
CA GLY A 741 -14.66 -17.65 -8.84
C GLY A 741 -14.46 -18.76 -9.89
N ALA A 742 -13.42 -19.59 -9.74
CA ALA A 742 -13.21 -20.77 -10.59
C ALA A 742 -14.00 -22.01 -10.11
N GLY A 743 -14.77 -21.88 -9.02
CA GLY A 743 -15.64 -22.94 -8.49
C GLY A 743 -14.88 -24.03 -7.71
N THR A 744 -15.52 -25.19 -7.53
CA THR A 744 -15.02 -26.29 -6.67
C THR A 744 -14.42 -27.48 -7.42
N LYS A 745 -14.22 -27.37 -8.75
CA LYS A 745 -13.57 -28.39 -9.58
C LYS A 745 -12.07 -28.04 -9.71
N PRO A 746 -11.13 -28.94 -9.35
CA PRO A 746 -9.69 -28.64 -9.40
C PRO A 746 -9.20 -28.18 -10.78
N SER A 747 -8.38 -27.13 -10.79
CA SER A 747 -7.77 -26.50 -11.96
C SER A 747 -6.62 -25.59 -11.52
N PRO A 748 -5.73 -25.14 -12.42
CA PRO A 748 -4.72 -24.12 -12.10
C PRO A 748 -5.30 -22.78 -11.62
N LYS A 749 -6.60 -22.54 -11.82
CA LYS A 749 -7.32 -21.30 -11.44
C LYS A 749 -7.94 -21.36 -10.04
N ASN A 750 -7.86 -22.51 -9.36
CA ASN A 750 -8.21 -22.69 -7.94
C ASN A 750 -7.22 -23.59 -7.18
N ASP A 751 -6.02 -23.75 -7.70
CA ASP A 751 -4.88 -24.32 -6.99
C ASP A 751 -4.13 -23.20 -6.26
N VAL A 752 -4.24 -23.19 -4.93
CA VAL A 752 -3.60 -22.17 -4.07
C VAL A 752 -2.07 -22.22 -4.17
N GLN A 753 -1.47 -23.40 -4.40
CA GLN A 753 -0.02 -23.53 -4.57
C GLN A 753 0.41 -22.90 -5.89
N PHE A 754 -0.31 -23.18 -6.98
CA PHE A 754 -0.02 -22.61 -8.30
C PHE A 754 -0.33 -21.10 -8.39
N LEU A 755 -1.26 -20.60 -7.58
CA LEU A 755 -1.58 -19.17 -7.47
C LEU A 755 -0.64 -18.40 -6.52
N THR A 756 0.11 -19.07 -5.64
CA THR A 756 1.01 -18.40 -4.70
C THR A 756 2.12 -17.68 -5.46
N ASN A 757 2.30 -16.38 -5.17
CA ASN A 757 3.19 -15.46 -5.88
C ASN A 757 2.93 -15.37 -7.40
N ASN A 758 1.68 -15.61 -7.84
CA ASN A 758 1.30 -15.71 -9.25
C ASN A 758 -0.03 -14.98 -9.55
N LEU A 759 -0.27 -14.66 -10.82
CA LEU A 759 -1.46 -13.97 -11.33
C LEU A 759 -1.79 -14.48 -12.73
N ILE A 760 -2.93 -15.14 -12.91
CA ILE A 760 -3.20 -15.99 -14.09
C ILE A 760 -4.41 -15.48 -14.87
N PRO A 761 -4.37 -15.31 -16.21
CA PRO A 761 -5.54 -14.94 -16.99
C PRO A 761 -6.62 -16.06 -17.03
N TYR A 762 -7.89 -15.67 -17.01
CA TYR A 762 -9.00 -16.58 -17.37
C TYR A 762 -9.02 -16.81 -18.88
N SER A 763 -9.00 -15.73 -19.65
CA SER A 763 -8.69 -15.64 -21.08
C SER A 763 -8.13 -14.24 -21.35
N LEU A 764 -7.57 -14.00 -22.55
CA LEU A 764 -7.02 -12.70 -22.96
C LEU A 764 -7.99 -11.88 -23.84
N THR A 765 -8.92 -12.56 -24.49
CA THR A 765 -10.03 -12.01 -25.31
C THR A 765 -11.28 -12.87 -25.11
N ASP A 766 -12.40 -12.47 -25.74
CA ASP A 766 -13.59 -13.29 -25.97
C ASP A 766 -14.25 -13.87 -24.70
N HIS A 767 -13.96 -13.30 -23.54
CA HIS A 767 -14.52 -13.77 -22.29
C HIS A 767 -16.03 -13.48 -22.24
N ILE A 768 -16.84 -14.40 -21.73
CA ILE A 768 -18.31 -14.25 -21.74
C ILE A 768 -18.79 -12.94 -21.07
N HIS A 769 -18.09 -12.50 -20.03
CA HIS A 769 -18.35 -11.20 -19.37
C HIS A 769 -18.08 -9.98 -20.27
N GLU A 770 -17.15 -10.03 -21.23
CA GLU A 770 -16.91 -8.93 -22.17
C GLU A 770 -18.14 -8.66 -23.04
N ARG A 771 -18.71 -9.75 -23.59
CA ARG A 771 -19.97 -9.74 -24.32
C ARG A 771 -21.15 -9.34 -23.44
N GLU A 772 -21.19 -9.81 -22.20
CA GLU A 772 -22.25 -9.49 -21.23
C GLU A 772 -22.27 -7.99 -20.92
N ILE A 773 -21.13 -7.41 -20.53
CA ILE A 773 -20.99 -5.97 -20.26
C ILE A 773 -21.37 -5.17 -21.50
N SER A 774 -20.84 -5.54 -22.67
CA SER A 774 -21.10 -4.80 -23.91
C SER A 774 -22.57 -4.83 -24.33
N SER A 775 -23.23 -5.98 -24.17
CA SER A 775 -24.65 -6.16 -24.51
C SER A 775 -25.59 -5.41 -23.57
N GLN A 776 -25.24 -5.25 -22.30
CA GLN A 776 -26.09 -4.58 -21.30
C GLN A 776 -25.84 -3.06 -21.22
N LEU A 777 -24.62 -2.59 -21.52
CA LEU A 777 -24.32 -1.16 -21.63
C LEU A 777 -24.62 -0.56 -23.01
N GLY A 778 -24.88 -1.38 -24.03
CA GLY A 778 -25.12 -0.93 -25.41
C GLY A 778 -23.89 -0.35 -26.12
N THR A 779 -22.68 -0.69 -25.65
CA THR A 779 -21.41 -0.17 -26.17
C THR A 779 -20.32 -1.23 -26.01
N ASN A 780 -19.42 -1.34 -26.99
CA ASN A 780 -18.33 -2.32 -26.91
C ASN A 780 -17.32 -1.91 -25.83
N ILE A 781 -16.82 -2.91 -25.09
CA ILE A 781 -15.71 -2.78 -24.14
C ILE A 781 -14.61 -3.80 -24.48
N ALA A 782 -13.43 -3.69 -23.88
CA ALA A 782 -12.41 -4.73 -23.87
C ALA A 782 -12.18 -5.20 -22.43
N PHE A 783 -12.08 -6.50 -22.18
CA PHE A 783 -12.06 -7.07 -20.83
C PHE A 783 -11.04 -8.19 -20.65
N ILE A 784 -10.15 -8.01 -19.66
CA ILE A 784 -8.99 -8.88 -19.42
C ILE A 784 -9.07 -9.48 -17.99
N PRO A 785 -9.78 -10.61 -17.80
CA PRO A 785 -9.96 -11.27 -16.50
C PRO A 785 -8.72 -12.06 -16.04
N HIS A 786 -8.33 -11.90 -14.78
CA HIS A 786 -7.28 -12.64 -14.10
C HIS A 786 -7.75 -13.20 -12.74
N VAL A 787 -7.07 -14.23 -12.23
CA VAL A 787 -7.26 -14.82 -10.90
C VAL A 787 -5.98 -14.77 -10.06
N ALA A 788 -6.14 -14.56 -8.76
CA ALA A 788 -5.06 -14.48 -7.78
C ALA A 788 -5.33 -15.37 -6.54
N VAL A 789 -4.35 -15.44 -5.63
CA VAL A 789 -4.31 -16.40 -4.51
C VAL A 789 -5.34 -16.16 -3.38
N TRP A 790 -6.01 -15.01 -3.33
CA TRP A 790 -7.03 -14.75 -2.31
C TRP A 790 -8.33 -15.51 -2.61
N PHE A 791 -9.09 -15.89 -1.57
CA PHE A 791 -10.28 -16.74 -1.75
C PHE A 791 -11.43 -16.04 -2.49
N GLN A 792 -11.84 -14.84 -2.03
CA GLN A 792 -12.98 -14.09 -2.59
C GLN A 792 -12.69 -12.59 -2.65
N GLY A 793 -13.41 -11.90 -3.53
CA GLY A 793 -13.23 -10.49 -3.87
C GLY A 793 -12.72 -10.28 -5.29
N ILE A 794 -13.22 -9.23 -5.96
CA ILE A 794 -12.79 -8.75 -7.28
C ILE A 794 -12.33 -7.30 -7.15
N SER A 795 -11.27 -6.92 -7.86
CA SER A 795 -11.00 -5.53 -8.22
C SER A 795 -10.95 -5.36 -9.73
N HIS A 796 -11.57 -4.29 -10.23
CA HIS A 796 -11.39 -3.79 -11.58
C HIS A 796 -10.61 -2.49 -11.58
N THR A 797 -9.74 -2.35 -12.58
CA THR A 797 -9.17 -1.08 -13.03
C THR A 797 -9.70 -0.81 -14.43
N ILE A 798 -10.50 0.25 -14.58
CA ILE A 798 -11.25 0.54 -15.80
C ILE A 798 -10.71 1.84 -16.40
N SER A 799 -10.10 1.77 -17.58
CA SER A 799 -9.61 2.92 -18.34
C SER A 799 -10.62 3.32 -19.41
N ILE A 800 -11.17 4.53 -19.31
CA ILE A 800 -12.31 5.01 -20.08
C ILE A 800 -11.89 6.26 -20.87
N PRO A 801 -11.84 6.21 -22.21
CA PRO A 801 -11.67 7.39 -23.05
C PRO A 801 -12.92 8.29 -22.99
N LEU A 802 -12.73 9.61 -22.91
CA LEU A 802 -13.79 10.61 -22.78
C LEU A 802 -13.87 11.47 -24.04
N LYS A 803 -15.09 11.71 -24.55
CA LYS A 803 -15.34 12.52 -25.75
C LYS A 803 -15.22 14.03 -25.54
N GLN A 804 -15.11 14.44 -24.28
CA GLN A 804 -15.01 15.83 -23.82
C GLN A 804 -14.09 15.87 -22.60
N LYS A 805 -13.41 16.99 -22.39
CA LYS A 805 -12.53 17.16 -21.23
C LYS A 805 -13.36 17.28 -19.94
N MET A 806 -12.96 16.54 -18.90
CA MET A 806 -13.62 16.54 -17.59
C MET A 806 -12.58 16.55 -16.47
N THR A 807 -12.94 16.99 -15.27
CA THR A 807 -12.09 16.88 -14.08
C THR A 807 -12.44 15.66 -13.23
N SER A 808 -11.55 15.25 -12.32
CA SER A 808 -11.83 14.20 -11.33
C SER A 808 -13.09 14.50 -10.50
N ARG A 809 -13.34 15.79 -10.20
CA ARG A 809 -14.53 16.25 -9.49
C ARG A 809 -15.80 16.01 -10.30
N ASP A 810 -15.80 16.32 -11.60
CA ASP A 810 -16.97 16.13 -12.46
C ASP A 810 -17.33 14.65 -12.59
N ILE A 811 -16.31 13.79 -12.76
CA ILE A 811 -16.50 12.34 -12.77
C ILE A 811 -17.08 11.87 -11.43
N ARG A 812 -16.47 12.25 -10.30
CA ARG A 812 -16.93 11.82 -8.97
C ARG A 812 -18.38 12.26 -8.70
N ASN A 813 -18.76 13.48 -9.09
CA ASN A 813 -20.14 13.98 -8.98
C ASN A 813 -21.11 13.07 -9.76
N LEU A 814 -20.81 12.72 -11.02
CA LEU A 814 -21.66 11.85 -11.83
C LEU A 814 -21.93 10.48 -11.17
N TYR A 815 -20.94 9.91 -10.48
CA TYR A 815 -21.13 8.65 -9.73
C TYR A 815 -21.97 8.84 -8.46
N GLN A 816 -21.76 9.95 -7.74
CA GLN A 816 -22.54 10.28 -6.54
C GLN A 816 -24.02 10.55 -6.87
N ASP A 817 -24.29 11.24 -7.98
CA ASP A 817 -25.65 11.46 -8.48
C ASP A 817 -26.28 10.17 -9.02
N ARG A 818 -25.57 9.42 -9.88
CA ARG A 818 -26.13 8.22 -10.52
C ARG A 818 -26.50 7.12 -9.51
N TYR A 819 -25.81 7.05 -8.38
CA TYR A 819 -26.07 6.06 -7.32
C TYR A 819 -26.62 6.67 -6.03
N ALA A 820 -27.19 7.88 -6.10
CA ALA A 820 -27.83 8.52 -4.96
C ALA A 820 -28.91 7.62 -4.32
N GLY A 821 -28.77 7.36 -3.02
CA GLY A 821 -29.70 6.54 -2.23
C GLY A 821 -29.52 5.03 -2.34
N GLU A 822 -28.62 4.52 -3.18
CA GLU A 822 -28.29 3.09 -3.22
C GLU A 822 -27.65 2.64 -1.89
N LYS A 823 -28.17 1.57 -1.28
CA LYS A 823 -27.55 1.01 -0.05
C LYS A 823 -26.41 0.04 -0.33
N LEU A 824 -26.35 -0.53 -1.53
CA LEU A 824 -25.35 -1.53 -1.93
C LEU A 824 -24.31 -0.99 -2.92
N VAL A 825 -24.27 0.32 -3.17
CA VAL A 825 -23.22 0.99 -3.98
C VAL A 825 -22.68 2.18 -3.19
N LYS A 826 -21.36 2.20 -2.98
CA LYS A 826 -20.67 3.17 -2.13
C LYS A 826 -19.56 3.86 -2.93
N ILE A 827 -19.65 5.19 -3.03
CA ILE A 827 -18.68 6.00 -3.78
C ILE A 827 -17.59 6.52 -2.82
N VAL A 828 -16.37 6.05 -3.01
CA VAL A 828 -15.18 6.40 -2.21
C VAL A 828 -14.23 7.31 -2.99
N GLY A 829 -13.30 7.99 -2.29
CA GLY A 829 -12.32 8.88 -2.93
C GLY A 829 -11.18 8.09 -3.58
N GLU A 830 -10.42 7.40 -2.74
CA GLU A 830 -9.30 6.54 -3.13
C GLU A 830 -9.74 5.32 -3.94
N ALA A 831 -8.79 4.61 -4.55
CA ALA A 831 -9.07 3.34 -5.20
C ALA A 831 -9.45 2.26 -4.15
N PRO A 832 -10.66 1.67 -4.21
CA PRO A 832 -11.07 0.63 -3.26
C PRO A 832 -10.27 -0.65 -3.41
N LEU A 833 -10.16 -1.42 -2.33
CA LEU A 833 -9.26 -2.58 -2.23
C LEU A 833 -10.03 -3.88 -2.00
N VAL A 834 -9.53 -4.98 -2.58
CA VAL A 834 -10.15 -6.32 -2.49
C VAL A 834 -10.36 -6.75 -1.04
N LYS A 835 -9.36 -6.51 -0.17
CA LYS A 835 -9.38 -6.87 1.25
C LYS A 835 -10.56 -6.26 2.02
N ASP A 836 -11.04 -5.08 1.57
CA ASP A 836 -12.06 -4.30 2.26
C ASP A 836 -13.47 -4.62 1.74
N ILE A 837 -13.60 -5.18 0.53
CA ILE A 837 -14.90 -5.63 -0.01
C ILE A 837 -15.14 -7.13 0.19
N ALA A 838 -14.09 -7.94 0.40
CA ALA A 838 -14.21 -9.38 0.58
C ALA A 838 -15.07 -9.70 1.83
N GLY A 839 -16.15 -10.43 1.62
CA GLY A 839 -17.15 -10.74 2.65
C GLY A 839 -18.25 -9.68 2.83
N ARG A 840 -18.24 -8.58 2.06
CA ARG A 840 -19.31 -7.57 2.06
C ARG A 840 -20.33 -7.77 0.94
N HIS A 841 -21.51 -7.20 1.16
CA HIS A 841 -22.69 -7.35 0.30
C HIS A 841 -22.86 -6.26 -0.76
N GLY A 842 -21.99 -5.24 -0.77
CA GLY A 842 -22.06 -4.08 -1.67
C GLY A 842 -20.97 -4.01 -2.75
N VAL A 843 -20.92 -2.84 -3.38
CA VAL A 843 -19.93 -2.42 -4.39
C VAL A 843 -19.24 -1.16 -3.88
N GLU A 844 -17.91 -1.12 -3.91
CA GLU A 844 -17.17 0.14 -3.72
C GLU A 844 -16.58 0.61 -5.06
N ILE A 845 -16.77 1.90 -5.37
CA ILE A 845 -16.28 2.53 -6.60
C ILE A 845 -15.53 3.81 -6.23
N GLY A 846 -14.32 3.99 -6.74
CA GLY A 846 -13.47 5.14 -6.43
C GLY A 846 -12.21 5.21 -7.28
N GLY A 847 -11.21 5.98 -6.82
CA GLY A 847 -9.94 6.14 -7.54
C GLY A 847 -10.10 6.90 -8.86
N PHE A 848 -10.93 7.95 -8.87
CA PHE A 848 -11.34 8.72 -10.06
C PHE A 848 -10.21 9.57 -10.67
N ALA A 849 -9.13 8.94 -11.13
CA ALA A 849 -7.94 9.59 -11.68
C ALA A 849 -8.14 9.96 -13.15
N VAL A 850 -8.24 11.26 -13.44
CA VAL A 850 -8.30 11.77 -14.83
C VAL A 850 -6.91 12.17 -15.30
N HIS A 851 -6.58 11.84 -16.55
CA HIS A 851 -5.36 12.24 -17.23
C HIS A 851 -5.27 13.78 -17.37
N SER A 852 -4.07 14.37 -17.39
CA SER A 852 -3.89 15.83 -17.47
C SER A 852 -4.54 16.47 -18.70
N SER A 853 -4.65 15.74 -19.82
CA SER A 853 -5.36 16.21 -21.00
C SER A 853 -6.89 16.27 -20.85
N GLY A 854 -7.47 15.69 -19.79
CA GLY A 854 -8.91 15.61 -19.53
C GLY A 854 -9.68 14.56 -20.34
N GLU A 855 -9.03 13.87 -21.29
CA GLU A 855 -9.66 13.01 -22.30
C GLU A 855 -9.71 11.51 -21.94
N ARG A 856 -9.22 11.14 -20.74
CA ARG A 856 -9.24 9.75 -20.27
C ARG A 856 -9.30 9.72 -18.75
N VAL A 857 -10.20 8.89 -18.21
CA VAL A 857 -10.28 8.61 -16.77
C VAL A 857 -9.97 7.15 -16.47
N VAL A 858 -9.38 6.89 -15.31
CA VAL A 858 -9.34 5.58 -14.68
C VAL A 858 -10.29 5.58 -13.50
N VAL A 859 -11.08 4.51 -13.36
CA VAL A 859 -11.97 4.26 -12.23
C VAL A 859 -11.71 2.84 -11.72
N CYS A 860 -11.69 2.66 -10.40
CA CYS A 860 -11.57 1.35 -9.76
C CYS A 860 -12.90 0.93 -9.12
N ALA A 861 -13.31 -0.32 -9.34
CA ALA A 861 -14.56 -0.87 -8.82
C ALA A 861 -14.35 -2.26 -8.22
N THR A 862 -14.73 -2.46 -6.96
CA THR A 862 -14.57 -3.72 -6.23
C THR A 862 -15.89 -4.30 -5.75
N ILE A 863 -15.99 -5.63 -5.74
CA ILE A 863 -17.11 -6.40 -5.18
C ILE A 863 -16.60 -7.69 -4.56
N ASP A 864 -17.39 -8.32 -3.70
CA ASP A 864 -17.24 -9.75 -3.43
C ASP A 864 -17.82 -10.61 -4.57
N ASN A 865 -17.07 -11.58 -5.10
CA ASN A 865 -17.50 -12.41 -6.24
C ASN A 865 -18.56 -13.46 -5.89
N LEU A 866 -18.71 -13.84 -4.62
CA LEU A 866 -19.70 -14.80 -4.14
C LEU A 866 -20.96 -14.09 -3.65
N LEU A 867 -20.82 -12.91 -3.05
CA LEU A 867 -21.92 -12.11 -2.49
C LEU A 867 -22.51 -11.16 -3.54
N LYS A 868 -22.07 -9.90 -3.66
CA LYS A 868 -22.63 -8.94 -4.63
C LYS A 868 -22.41 -9.36 -6.10
N GLY A 869 -21.40 -10.18 -6.36
CA GLY A 869 -21.17 -10.81 -7.65
C GLY A 869 -22.07 -12.01 -7.98
N ALA A 870 -22.83 -12.55 -7.00
CA ALA A 870 -23.76 -13.66 -7.24
C ALA A 870 -24.88 -13.79 -6.19
N ALA A 871 -24.62 -14.26 -4.97
CA ALA A 871 -25.64 -14.67 -4.00
C ALA A 871 -26.48 -13.50 -3.42
N THR A 872 -25.86 -12.35 -3.15
CA THR A 872 -26.58 -11.13 -2.72
C THR A 872 -27.37 -10.53 -3.86
N GLN A 873 -26.82 -10.57 -5.08
CA GLN A 873 -27.53 -10.13 -6.28
C GLN A 873 -28.78 -11.00 -6.51
N CYS A 874 -28.64 -12.31 -6.35
CA CYS A 874 -29.75 -13.27 -6.40
C CYS A 874 -30.82 -12.92 -5.36
N LEU A 875 -30.45 -12.70 -4.09
CA LEU A 875 -31.40 -12.34 -3.04
C LEU A 875 -32.09 -10.99 -3.30
N GLN A 876 -31.37 -9.95 -3.73
CA GLN A 876 -31.96 -8.64 -4.07
C GLN A 876 -32.97 -8.77 -5.23
N ASN A 877 -32.68 -9.61 -6.23
CA ASN A 877 -33.60 -9.92 -7.32
C ASN A 877 -34.83 -10.72 -6.84
N MET A 878 -34.63 -11.71 -5.95
CA MET A 878 -35.73 -12.48 -5.34
C MET A 878 -36.63 -11.59 -4.49
N ASN A 879 -36.06 -10.68 -3.68
CA ASN A 879 -36.80 -9.72 -2.86
C ASN A 879 -37.72 -8.85 -3.72
N LEU A 880 -37.19 -8.32 -4.83
CA LEU A 880 -37.96 -7.53 -5.79
C LEU A 880 -39.11 -8.34 -6.39
N ALA A 881 -38.82 -9.51 -6.96
CA ALA A 881 -39.80 -10.33 -7.69
C ALA A 881 -40.85 -11.04 -6.82
N LEU A 882 -40.54 -11.32 -5.55
CA LEU A 882 -41.44 -11.98 -4.60
C LEU A 882 -42.22 -10.99 -3.71
N GLY A 883 -42.03 -9.68 -3.90
CA GLY A 883 -42.79 -8.64 -3.21
C GLY A 883 -42.33 -8.33 -1.78
N TYR A 884 -41.04 -8.53 -1.46
CA TYR A 884 -40.43 -8.16 -0.18
C TYR A 884 -39.70 -6.81 -0.26
N SER A 885 -39.22 -6.31 0.87
CA SER A 885 -38.36 -5.11 0.86
C SER A 885 -37.04 -5.42 0.16
N GLU A 886 -36.60 -4.56 -0.76
CA GLU A 886 -35.47 -4.83 -1.66
C GLU A 886 -34.19 -5.33 -0.95
N TYR A 887 -33.92 -4.81 0.23
CA TYR A 887 -32.72 -5.12 1.04
C TYR A 887 -33.00 -6.06 2.23
N GLU A 888 -34.16 -6.71 2.29
CA GLU A 888 -34.49 -7.65 3.36
C GLU A 888 -33.52 -8.85 3.35
N GLY A 889 -33.12 -9.31 4.54
CA GLY A 889 -32.13 -10.39 4.71
C GLY A 889 -30.71 -10.11 4.22
N ILE A 890 -30.41 -8.90 3.70
CA ILE A 890 -29.08 -8.50 3.23
C ILE A 890 -28.43 -7.58 4.28
N PRO A 891 -27.28 -7.95 4.87
CA PRO A 891 -26.48 -7.05 5.72
C PRO A 891 -25.99 -5.83 4.92
N LEU A 892 -25.87 -4.68 5.59
CA LEU A 892 -25.59 -3.37 4.97
C LEU A 892 -24.30 -2.72 5.52
N ASP A 893 -23.45 -3.56 6.12
CA ASP A 893 -22.38 -3.24 7.09
C ASP A 893 -20.94 -3.30 6.49
#